data_AF-A0A162ZRN6-F1
#
_entry.id   AF-A0A162ZRN6-F1
#
_cell.length_a   1.000
_cell.length_b   1.000
_cell.length_c   1.000
_cell.angle_alpha   90.00
_cell.angle_beta   90.00
_cell.angle_gamma   90.00
#
_symmetry.space_group_name_H-M   'P 1'
#
loop_
_entity.id
_entity.type
_entity.pdbx_description
1 polymer ?
#
loop_
_entity_poly.entity_id
_entity_poly.type
_entity_poly.pdbx_seq_one_letter_code
_entity_poly.pdbx_strand_id
1 'polypeptide(L)'
;MEPYSRLSSSQAGTLHLPQALVLLLKSALAQSANVQATQGFADLTLWDTIRLSTYRLILFINPFVNRGNFVTSAIVGMVKLTALCGSAYWVWNRPGRKGRSTPSIHSQYVQDASQDDAATNDPGLLRKHSTIQSYTVPSSKITYPAIRTFYRPHPQESKFPRKPNPVPLLVFIHGLGGSTAQFHPILLSLSNLASCLAIDLPGCGLSLFDPKTSEAYTTDALVQLLAVVIEQHRAKDEDQTVVLIGHSMGCSLAALLASPTSPHASLLSRHVSGLIAICPKADPPTEHQTQLLRRVASVPAVLFDLYRRWDRRGGLNSASVLRMAGIDAEEETKKLQLRFNRQSRTAVWQRMARGMCPDYSITPPKGGLPGRKTWEGLQIPVFLSAAEADEVTPAENVKRIVDFLGRDVGAIEPPSEKASLPIAAAPFDPAVIDAAMSERKHQDSGIDASDLPRVDDTKAPSTTAASTLGDSLIETESRTTEGSVVITNPISSDVTPVPSSNSPSPHPRRLVVKTTIMPKPAAHSMLFAPSTSRTLSGLIGSFLADHIDPRLSLAWQLQYLSTESKWDVKNLEKWQAVRPVSDPIANTFRAMKTLREVDERHAPKVVAKEWAGKLCAIIDISHDNPVYDPKGLEEGGIEYYKFPTVSKQPPMKDEVQAFIELVDRISSHCQEQGTQGLIGVHCHYGFNRTGFFLVCYLVEKLGFRLEDAIETFRQARPPGIRHSHFIDELHVRYCSGLRRAPTL
;
A
#
# COMPACT_ATOMS: atom_id res chain seq x y z
N MET A 1 88.31 -0.04 26.26
CA MET A 1 89.13 -0.43 25.11
C MET A 1 88.30 -1.37 24.25
N GLU A 2 87.97 -0.94 23.03
CA GLU A 2 87.54 -1.81 21.93
C GLU A 2 88.72 -2.76 21.53
N PRO A 3 88.51 -3.88 20.79
CA PRO A 3 87.91 -3.84 19.44
C PRO A 3 87.13 -5.09 18.89
N TYR A 4 86.16 -4.77 18.00
CA TYR A 4 85.88 -5.29 16.65
C TYR A 4 85.78 -6.79 16.25
N SER A 5 84.57 -7.16 15.82
CA SER A 5 84.11 -7.74 14.52
C SER A 5 84.70 -9.02 13.90
N ARG A 6 83.81 -9.93 13.46
CA ARG A 6 83.98 -10.84 12.29
C ARG A 6 82.70 -10.98 11.46
N LEU A 7 82.90 -11.05 10.14
CA LEU A 7 81.97 -11.42 9.07
C LEU A 7 81.70 -12.94 8.99
N SER A 8 80.48 -13.35 8.60
CA SER A 8 80.20 -14.36 7.56
C SER A 8 78.68 -14.60 7.40
N SER A 9 78.26 -14.89 6.18
CA SER A 9 76.95 -14.82 5.51
C SER A 9 75.74 -15.59 6.10
N SER A 10 74.58 -14.93 6.12
CA SER A 10 73.23 -15.48 6.28
C SER A 10 72.72 -16.10 4.95
N GLN A 11 72.40 -17.38 4.92
CA GLN A 11 71.06 -17.98 5.10
C GLN A 11 70.00 -17.59 4.04
N ALA A 12 69.53 -18.63 3.36
CA ALA A 12 68.35 -18.68 2.51
C ALA A 12 67.09 -18.18 3.24
N GLY A 13 66.29 -17.38 2.54
CA GLY A 13 64.96 -16.96 2.97
C GLY A 13 63.99 -17.00 1.80
N THR A 14 63.00 -17.88 1.87
CA THR A 14 61.85 -17.99 0.99
C THR A 14 61.04 -16.69 0.97
N LEU A 15 60.84 -16.10 -0.22
CA LEU A 15 59.97 -14.95 -0.41
C LEU A 15 58.50 -15.35 -0.21
N HIS A 16 57.82 -14.65 0.71
CA HIS A 16 56.37 -14.78 0.86
C HIS A 16 55.66 -14.25 -0.41
N LEU A 17 54.61 -14.96 -0.83
CA LEU A 17 53.73 -14.71 -1.98
C LEU A 17 53.40 -13.22 -2.28
N PRO A 18 53.21 -12.32 -1.27
CA PRO A 18 52.93 -10.91 -1.54
C PRO A 18 54.10 -10.14 -2.15
N GLN A 19 55.35 -10.50 -1.82
CA GLN A 19 56.54 -9.81 -2.32
C GLN A 19 56.87 -10.20 -3.76
N ALA A 20 56.64 -11.47 -4.14
CA ALA A 20 56.76 -11.93 -5.51
C ALA A 20 55.75 -11.24 -6.44
N LEU A 21 54.51 -11.05 -5.97
CA LEU A 21 53.44 -10.37 -6.73
C LEU A 21 53.71 -8.87 -6.92
N VAL A 22 54.27 -8.21 -5.90
CA VAL A 22 54.66 -6.79 -5.96
C VAL A 22 55.88 -6.58 -6.87
N LEU A 23 56.82 -7.53 -6.92
CA LEU A 23 57.95 -7.49 -7.86
C LEU A 23 57.50 -7.74 -9.31
N LEU A 24 56.56 -8.67 -9.52
CA LEU A 24 55.94 -8.92 -10.83
C LEU A 24 55.23 -7.65 -11.36
N LEU A 25 54.44 -7.00 -10.52
CA LEU A 25 53.72 -5.77 -10.86
C LEU A 25 54.65 -4.55 -11.06
N LYS A 26 55.76 -4.47 -10.32
CA LYS A 26 56.79 -3.44 -10.55
C LYS A 26 57.54 -3.63 -11.87
N SER A 27 57.79 -4.87 -12.28
CA SER A 27 58.43 -5.17 -13.57
C SER A 27 57.52 -4.89 -14.77
N ALA A 28 56.20 -5.05 -14.61
CA ALA A 28 55.22 -4.82 -15.67
C ALA A 28 54.85 -3.33 -15.89
N LEU A 29 55.16 -2.45 -14.92
CA LEU A 29 54.76 -1.03 -14.94
C LEU A 29 55.91 -0.04 -15.18
N ALA A 30 57.15 -0.50 -15.33
CA ALA A 30 58.27 0.33 -15.76
C ALA A 30 58.32 0.36 -17.31
N GLN A 31 57.63 1.33 -17.92
CA GLN A 31 57.61 1.53 -19.37
C GLN A 31 58.93 2.12 -19.90
N SER A 32 59.33 1.69 -21.10
CA SER A 32 59.98 2.59 -22.07
C SER A 32 59.55 2.25 -23.49
N ALA A 33 59.39 3.32 -24.26
CA ALA A 33 58.74 3.42 -25.55
C ALA A 33 59.51 2.81 -26.74
N ASN A 34 58.77 2.66 -27.84
CA ASN A 34 59.16 2.29 -29.20
C ASN A 34 59.45 0.81 -29.47
N VAL A 35 58.53 0.15 -30.18
CA VAL A 35 58.69 -0.48 -31.51
C VAL A 35 57.44 -1.32 -31.82
N GLN A 36 56.94 -1.22 -33.05
CA GLN A 36 55.90 -2.10 -33.61
C GLN A 36 56.39 -3.56 -33.66
N ALA A 37 55.62 -4.53 -33.16
CA ALA A 37 55.47 -5.88 -33.74
C ALA A 37 54.56 -6.81 -32.90
N THR A 38 53.57 -7.39 -33.59
CA THR A 38 52.94 -8.73 -33.43
C THR A 38 52.44 -9.28 -32.09
N GLN A 39 51.19 -9.73 -32.14
CA GLN A 39 50.41 -10.47 -31.13
C GLN A 39 51.11 -11.75 -30.62
N GLY A 40 51.00 -12.00 -29.30
CA GLY A 40 51.28 -13.28 -28.65
C GLY A 40 50.02 -13.89 -28.03
N PHE A 41 49.67 -15.10 -28.45
CA PHE A 41 48.45 -15.87 -28.16
C PHE A 41 48.25 -16.35 -26.69
N ALA A 42 49.02 -15.86 -25.72
CA ALA A 42 48.97 -16.38 -24.33
C ALA A 42 48.02 -15.60 -23.38
N ASP A 43 47.76 -14.31 -23.65
CA ASP A 43 47.01 -13.44 -22.72
C ASP A 43 45.48 -13.59 -22.83
N LEU A 44 44.97 -14.14 -23.94
CA LEU A 44 43.54 -14.36 -24.14
C LEU A 44 42.98 -15.45 -23.20
N THR A 45 43.78 -16.47 -22.87
CA THR A 45 43.31 -17.64 -22.11
C THR A 45 43.05 -17.33 -20.64
N LEU A 46 43.89 -16.51 -19.99
CA LEU A 46 43.72 -16.12 -18.59
C LEU A 46 42.53 -15.16 -18.42
N TRP A 47 42.40 -14.20 -19.34
CA TRP A 47 41.29 -13.25 -19.37
C TRP A 47 39.96 -13.92 -19.68
N ASP A 48 39.93 -14.89 -20.59
CA ASP A 48 38.73 -15.69 -20.84
C ASP A 48 38.40 -16.60 -19.65
N THR A 49 39.39 -17.11 -18.90
CA THR A 49 39.14 -17.92 -17.70
C THR A 49 38.55 -17.09 -16.55
N ILE A 50 39.03 -15.85 -16.36
CA ILE A 50 38.49 -14.90 -15.37
C ILE A 50 37.09 -14.41 -15.78
N ARG A 51 36.90 -14.14 -17.08
CA ARG A 51 35.60 -13.75 -17.66
C ARG A 51 34.58 -14.88 -17.57
N LEU A 52 34.99 -16.12 -17.82
CA LEU A 52 34.15 -17.31 -17.67
C LEU A 52 33.84 -17.59 -16.20
N SER A 53 34.77 -17.33 -15.28
CA SER A 53 34.55 -17.50 -13.83
C SER A 53 33.61 -16.43 -13.26
N THR A 54 33.70 -15.19 -13.72
CA THR A 54 32.78 -14.10 -13.33
C THR A 54 31.42 -14.22 -14.01
N TYR A 55 31.37 -14.64 -15.27
CA TYR A 55 30.14 -15.01 -15.97
C TYR A 55 29.46 -16.22 -15.32
N ARG A 56 30.23 -17.24 -14.93
CA ARG A 56 29.73 -18.38 -14.12
C ARG A 56 29.28 -17.95 -12.75
N LEU A 57 29.92 -16.97 -12.10
CA LEU A 57 29.49 -16.38 -10.82
C LEU A 57 28.17 -15.61 -10.95
N ILE A 58 27.99 -14.86 -12.04
CA ILE A 58 26.73 -14.14 -12.36
C ILE A 58 25.60 -15.14 -12.67
N LEU A 59 25.88 -16.19 -13.44
CA LEU A 59 24.97 -17.33 -13.65
C LEU A 59 24.72 -18.15 -12.35
N PHE A 60 25.70 -18.20 -11.44
CA PHE A 60 25.62 -18.90 -10.14
C PHE A 60 24.75 -18.19 -9.10
N ILE A 61 24.52 -16.89 -9.23
CA ILE A 61 23.84 -16.12 -8.17
C ILE A 61 22.34 -15.97 -8.45
N ASN A 62 21.85 -16.41 -9.62
CA ASN A 62 20.45 -16.31 -9.97
C ASN A 62 19.83 -17.65 -10.44
N PRO A 63 19.51 -18.57 -9.51
CA PRO A 63 18.83 -19.82 -9.86
C PRO A 63 17.47 -19.64 -10.57
N PHE A 64 16.88 -18.44 -10.57
CA PHE A 64 15.50 -18.20 -11.01
C PHE A 64 15.36 -17.43 -12.32
N VAL A 65 16.46 -17.05 -12.98
CA VAL A 65 16.41 -16.43 -14.32
C VAL A 65 16.63 -17.51 -15.37
N ASN A 66 15.59 -17.80 -16.15
CA ASN A 66 15.73 -18.51 -17.42
C ASN A 66 15.68 -17.48 -18.53
N ARG A 67 16.79 -17.15 -19.20
CA ARG A 67 16.73 -16.40 -20.46
C ARG A 67 17.83 -16.79 -21.45
N GLY A 68 17.38 -17.10 -22.66
CA GLY A 68 18.17 -17.12 -23.86
C GLY A 68 18.67 -15.72 -24.25
N ASN A 69 19.87 -15.73 -24.84
CA ASN A 69 20.59 -14.72 -25.61
C ASN A 69 20.19 -13.24 -25.48
N PHE A 70 21.14 -12.41 -25.05
CA PHE A 70 21.72 -11.33 -25.87
C PHE A 70 22.99 -10.77 -25.19
N VAL A 71 24.03 -10.55 -26.00
CA VAL A 71 25.33 -9.94 -25.63
C VAL A 71 25.31 -8.49 -26.08
N THR A 72 25.66 -7.54 -25.19
CA THR A 72 26.70 -6.51 -25.45
C THR A 72 26.85 -5.48 -24.32
N SER A 73 28.12 -5.06 -24.14
CA SER A 73 28.61 -3.81 -23.53
C SER A 73 28.81 -3.71 -22.00
N ALA A 74 30.00 -4.11 -21.53
CA ALA A 74 30.51 -3.77 -20.19
C ALA A 74 32.06 -3.73 -20.11
N ILE A 75 32.75 -3.23 -21.15
CA ILE A 75 34.22 -3.42 -21.28
C ILE A 75 35.08 -2.39 -20.51
N VAL A 76 34.57 -1.25 -20.05
CA VAL A 76 35.48 -0.16 -19.57
C VAL A 76 35.67 -0.10 -18.03
N GLY A 77 34.96 -0.91 -17.24
CA GLY A 77 34.92 -0.75 -15.78
C GLY A 77 35.90 -1.59 -14.94
N MET A 78 36.54 -2.61 -15.49
CA MET A 78 37.20 -3.66 -14.69
C MET A 78 38.62 -3.33 -14.21
N VAL A 79 39.32 -2.39 -14.85
CA VAL A 79 40.72 -2.06 -14.48
C VAL A 79 40.83 -1.28 -13.15
N LYS A 80 39.73 -0.69 -12.65
CA LYS A 80 39.75 0.10 -11.40
C LYS A 80 39.47 -0.69 -10.12
N LEU A 81 38.98 -1.93 -10.20
CA LEU A 81 38.52 -2.69 -9.02
C LEU A 81 39.69 -3.30 -8.22
N THR A 82 40.72 -3.79 -8.90
CA THR A 82 41.95 -4.31 -8.27
C THR A 82 42.83 -3.22 -7.66
N ALA A 83 42.81 -2.00 -8.24
CA ALA A 83 43.54 -0.85 -7.70
C ALA A 83 42.92 -0.26 -6.42
N LEU A 84 41.60 -0.35 -6.26
CA LEU A 84 40.89 0.11 -5.05
C LEU A 84 41.06 -0.82 -3.85
N CYS A 85 41.21 -2.13 -4.07
CA CYS A 85 41.44 -3.09 -2.98
C CYS A 85 42.87 -3.02 -2.41
N GLY A 86 43.87 -2.67 -3.23
CA GLY A 86 45.25 -2.48 -2.75
C GLY A 86 45.48 -1.16 -1.99
N SER A 87 44.73 -0.10 -2.31
CA SER A 87 44.89 1.24 -1.72
C SER A 87 44.21 1.38 -0.35
N ALA A 88 43.09 0.69 -0.11
CA ALA A 88 42.42 0.67 1.20
C ALA A 88 43.28 0.01 2.30
N TYR A 89 44.13 -0.96 1.94
CA TYR A 89 45.06 -1.61 2.87
C TYR A 89 46.30 -0.75 3.18
N TRP A 90 46.69 0.14 2.26
CA TRP A 90 47.88 0.98 2.41
C TRP A 90 47.62 2.27 3.22
N VAL A 91 46.39 2.81 3.17
CA VAL A 91 46.01 4.00 3.95
C VAL A 91 45.85 3.70 5.46
N TRP A 92 45.63 2.44 5.84
CA TRP A 92 45.44 2.04 7.26
C TRP A 92 46.76 1.84 8.03
N ASN A 93 47.92 1.79 7.37
CA ASN A 93 49.23 1.50 7.99
C ASN A 93 50.22 2.67 7.89
N ARG A 94 49.88 3.83 8.46
CA ARG A 94 50.86 4.88 8.78
C ARG A 94 50.85 5.23 10.29
N PRO A 95 51.99 5.22 10.99
CA PRO A 95 52.06 5.62 12.39
C PRO A 95 52.41 7.12 12.56
N GLY A 96 51.67 7.81 13.44
CA GLY A 96 51.98 9.14 14.00
C GLY A 96 50.75 10.06 14.02
N ARG A 97 50.39 10.82 15.07
CA ARG A 97 50.99 11.18 16.37
C ARG A 97 49.85 11.43 17.39
N LYS A 98 50.20 11.30 18.67
CA LYS A 98 49.37 11.33 19.89
C LYS A 98 48.42 12.54 20.02
N GLY A 99 47.17 12.26 20.40
CA GLY A 99 46.26 13.13 21.14
C GLY A 99 45.34 12.26 21.99
N ARG A 100 45.34 12.43 23.32
CA ARG A 100 44.64 11.59 24.30
C ARG A 100 43.11 11.72 24.17
N SER A 101 42.44 10.60 23.91
CA SER A 101 41.10 10.31 24.44
C SER A 101 40.89 8.79 24.38
N THR A 102 40.43 8.23 25.50
CA THR A 102 40.19 6.81 25.76
C THR A 102 39.09 6.25 24.84
N PRO A 103 39.26 5.10 24.16
CA PRO A 103 38.16 4.46 23.44
C PRO A 103 37.70 3.15 24.11
N SER A 104 36.40 3.10 24.37
CA SER A 104 35.61 1.91 24.69
C SER A 104 35.23 1.13 23.42
N ILE A 105 35.27 -0.21 23.55
CA ILE A 105 34.44 -1.25 22.89
C ILE A 105 33.66 -0.81 21.63
N HIS A 106 34.05 -1.31 20.44
CA HIS A 106 33.27 -1.16 19.21
C HIS A 106 33.29 -2.41 18.33
N SER A 107 32.18 -3.16 18.34
CA SER A 107 31.81 -4.10 17.26
C SER A 107 30.31 -4.07 16.91
N GLN A 108 29.55 -3.07 17.37
CA GLN A 108 28.08 -2.98 17.17
C GLN A 108 27.64 -2.05 16.02
N TYR A 109 28.52 -1.23 15.45
CA TYR A 109 28.13 -0.08 14.62
C TYR A 109 27.59 -0.35 13.19
N VAL A 110 27.52 -1.60 12.72
CA VAL A 110 26.98 -1.90 11.39
C VAL A 110 25.53 -2.40 11.43
N GLN A 111 25.05 -2.88 12.59
CA GLN A 111 23.68 -3.41 12.72
C GLN A 111 22.64 -2.30 12.90
N ASP A 112 22.95 -1.24 13.66
CA ASP A 112 22.01 -0.14 13.96
C ASP A 112 21.75 0.78 12.77
N ALA A 113 22.73 1.01 11.89
CA ALA A 113 22.58 1.94 10.76
C ALA A 113 21.44 1.58 9.78
N SER A 114 21.13 0.29 9.60
CA SER A 114 20.01 -0.16 8.75
C SER A 114 18.64 0.07 9.41
N GLN A 115 18.59 -0.02 10.73
CA GLN A 115 17.38 0.19 11.52
C GLN A 115 17.07 1.68 11.64
N ASP A 116 18.10 2.49 11.89
CA ASP A 116 18.02 3.94 11.97
C ASP A 116 17.58 4.54 10.62
N ASP A 117 18.12 4.04 9.50
CA ASP A 117 17.69 4.44 8.15
C ASP A 117 16.24 4.05 7.86
N ALA A 118 15.79 2.88 8.32
CA ALA A 118 14.40 2.47 8.19
C ALA A 118 13.47 3.34 9.06
N ALA A 119 13.84 3.63 10.30
CA ALA A 119 13.04 4.42 11.23
C ALA A 119 12.89 5.88 10.76
N THR A 120 13.97 6.49 10.27
CA THR A 120 14.00 7.86 9.73
C THR A 120 13.21 8.05 8.44
N ASN A 121 13.04 6.99 7.64
CA ASN A 121 12.32 7.04 6.35
C ASN A 121 10.94 6.36 6.38
N ASP A 122 10.50 5.90 7.55
CA ASP A 122 9.23 5.21 7.72
C ASP A 122 8.03 6.15 7.46
N PRO A 123 7.05 5.76 6.63
CA PRO A 123 5.86 6.57 6.36
C PRO A 123 5.06 6.92 7.61
N GLY A 124 4.44 8.11 7.65
CA GLY A 124 3.70 8.60 8.82
C GLY A 124 2.59 7.66 9.29
N LEU A 125 1.86 7.02 8.35
CA LEU A 125 0.85 6.01 8.66
C LEU A 125 1.44 4.83 9.44
N LEU A 126 2.60 4.34 8.99
CA LEU A 126 3.27 3.20 9.58
C LEU A 126 3.86 3.55 10.95
N ARG A 127 4.45 4.73 11.11
CA ARG A 127 4.93 5.23 12.42
C ARG A 127 3.83 5.31 13.47
N LYS A 128 2.65 5.80 13.08
CA LYS A 128 1.52 6.04 14.01
C LYS A 128 0.86 4.75 14.49
N HIS A 129 0.86 3.71 13.65
CA HIS A 129 0.06 2.49 13.87
C HIS A 129 0.89 1.22 13.97
N SER A 130 2.22 1.34 14.17
CA SER A 130 3.09 0.19 14.43
C SER A 130 3.42 0.06 15.90
N THR A 131 3.44 -1.17 16.39
CA THR A 131 3.96 -1.55 17.71
C THR A 131 5.09 -2.56 17.55
N ILE A 132 5.99 -2.62 18.51
CA ILE A 132 7.04 -3.65 18.57
C ILE A 132 6.77 -4.47 19.82
N GLN A 133 6.58 -5.78 19.66
CA GLN A 133 6.31 -6.68 20.78
C GLN A 133 6.96 -8.05 20.58
N SER A 134 7.04 -8.80 21.69
CA SER A 134 7.59 -10.15 21.71
C SER A 134 6.50 -11.17 21.36
N TYR A 135 6.84 -12.18 20.56
CA TYR A 135 5.97 -13.30 20.26
C TYR A 135 6.69 -14.61 20.53
N THR A 136 6.03 -15.54 21.21
CA THR A 136 6.53 -16.90 21.42
C THR A 136 5.64 -17.89 20.70
N VAL A 137 6.23 -18.69 19.82
CA VAL A 137 5.53 -19.72 19.06
C VAL A 137 5.35 -20.96 19.94
N PRO A 138 4.11 -21.38 20.28
CA PRO A 138 3.90 -22.46 21.23
C PRO A 138 4.47 -23.82 20.79
N SER A 139 4.34 -24.16 19.50
CA SER A 139 4.76 -25.45 18.94
C SER A 139 6.27 -25.64 18.91
N SER A 140 7.01 -24.59 18.53
CA SER A 140 8.48 -24.63 18.39
C SER A 140 9.22 -24.09 19.60
N LYS A 141 8.51 -23.41 20.53
CA LYS A 141 9.07 -22.69 21.68
C LYS A 141 10.08 -21.60 21.30
N ILE A 142 10.05 -21.14 20.05
CA ILE A 142 10.89 -20.05 19.57
C ILE A 142 10.26 -18.73 20.01
N THR A 143 11.03 -17.92 20.74
CA THR A 143 10.64 -16.57 21.11
C THR A 143 11.33 -15.56 20.20
N TYR A 144 10.54 -14.72 19.55
CA TYR A 144 10.97 -13.56 18.78
C TYR A 144 10.79 -12.32 19.65
N PRO A 145 11.86 -11.74 20.22
CA PRO A 145 11.76 -10.76 21.30
C PRO A 145 11.19 -9.40 20.87
N ALA A 146 11.30 -9.03 19.59
CA ALA A 146 10.83 -7.74 19.10
C ALA A 146 10.46 -7.81 17.61
N ILE A 147 9.17 -8.00 17.34
CA ILE A 147 8.60 -8.01 16.00
C ILE A 147 7.71 -6.77 15.84
N ARG A 148 7.98 -6.00 14.79
CA ARG A 148 7.14 -4.87 14.41
C ARG A 148 5.86 -5.37 13.75
N THR A 149 4.75 -4.91 14.29
CA THR A 149 3.40 -5.21 13.81
C THR A 149 2.66 -3.89 13.57
N PHE A 150 2.26 -3.64 12.33
CA PHE A 150 1.34 -2.56 11.98
C PHE A 150 -0.09 -3.05 12.17
N TYR A 151 -0.90 -2.31 12.92
CA TYR A 151 -2.32 -2.59 13.07
C TYR A 151 -3.10 -1.27 13.03
N ARG A 152 -3.96 -1.13 12.01
CA ARG A 152 -4.90 -0.01 11.88
C ARG A 152 -6.32 -0.56 11.88
N PRO A 153 -7.08 -0.38 12.96
CA PRO A 153 -8.51 -0.63 12.97
C PRO A 153 -9.22 0.21 11.91
N HIS A 154 -10.31 -0.32 11.36
CA HIS A 154 -11.17 0.49 10.49
C HIS A 154 -11.71 1.71 11.28
N PRO A 155 -11.66 2.95 10.75
CA PRO A 155 -12.07 4.15 11.50
C PRO A 155 -13.50 4.12 12.05
N GLN A 156 -14.36 3.33 11.42
CA GLN A 156 -15.78 3.17 11.78
C GLN A 156 -16.11 1.70 12.14
N GLU A 157 -15.12 0.91 12.56
CA GLU A 157 -15.29 -0.52 12.91
C GLU A 157 -16.43 -0.76 13.91
N SER A 158 -16.59 0.13 14.90
CA SER A 158 -17.65 0.02 15.91
C SER A 158 -19.07 0.17 15.37
N LYS A 159 -19.22 0.72 14.16
CA LYS A 159 -20.51 0.91 13.50
C LYS A 159 -20.85 -0.25 12.55
N PHE A 160 -19.92 -1.14 12.22
CA PHE A 160 -20.20 -2.22 11.27
C PHE A 160 -20.95 -3.40 11.92
N PRO A 161 -21.77 -4.13 11.12
CA PRO A 161 -22.43 -5.33 11.59
C PRO A 161 -21.43 -6.38 12.10
N ARG A 162 -21.67 -6.88 13.30
CA ARG A 162 -20.86 -7.94 13.94
C ARG A 162 -21.43 -9.35 13.72
N LYS A 163 -22.63 -9.47 13.16
CA LYS A 163 -23.28 -10.75 12.83
C LYS A 163 -23.31 -10.96 11.30
N PRO A 164 -23.10 -12.20 10.78
CA PRO A 164 -22.77 -13.41 11.54
C PRO A 164 -21.37 -13.36 12.18
N ASN A 165 -20.45 -12.60 11.60
CA ASN A 165 -19.13 -12.29 12.14
C ASN A 165 -18.71 -10.86 11.72
N PRO A 166 -17.68 -10.25 12.34
CA PRO A 166 -17.11 -8.99 11.90
C PRO A 166 -16.55 -9.06 10.47
N VAL A 167 -16.38 -7.91 9.82
CA VAL A 167 -15.70 -7.83 8.52
C VAL A 167 -14.28 -8.43 8.59
N PRO A 168 -13.78 -9.09 7.53
CA PRO A 168 -12.50 -9.79 7.58
C PRO A 168 -11.31 -8.88 7.92
N LEU A 169 -10.35 -9.41 8.68
CA LEU A 169 -9.05 -8.75 8.90
C LEU A 169 -8.16 -8.93 7.67
N LEU A 170 -7.64 -7.84 7.11
CA LEU A 170 -6.71 -7.88 5.98
C LEU A 170 -5.27 -8.01 6.48
N VAL A 171 -4.57 -9.09 6.11
CA VAL A 171 -3.23 -9.40 6.61
C VAL A 171 -2.19 -9.32 5.49
N PHE A 172 -1.19 -8.44 5.63
CA PHE A 172 -0.16 -8.19 4.62
C PHE A 172 1.16 -8.87 4.99
N ILE A 173 1.72 -9.66 4.07
CA ILE A 173 2.91 -10.49 4.28
C ILE A 173 3.93 -10.20 3.18
N HIS A 174 5.07 -9.62 3.55
CA HIS A 174 6.10 -9.21 2.59
C HIS A 174 7.01 -10.37 2.15
N GLY A 175 7.70 -10.16 1.03
CA GLY A 175 8.64 -11.12 0.45
C GLY A 175 10.04 -11.11 1.08
N LEU A 176 10.92 -11.94 0.53
CA LEU A 176 12.30 -12.07 0.96
C LEU A 176 13.04 -10.73 0.86
N GLY A 177 13.64 -10.28 1.97
CA GLY A 177 14.37 -9.01 2.03
C GLY A 177 13.49 -7.76 1.96
N GLY A 178 12.17 -7.92 2.01
CA GLY A 178 11.18 -6.85 2.07
C GLY A 178 10.88 -6.34 3.47
N SER A 179 9.85 -5.50 3.57
CA SER A 179 9.27 -5.02 4.82
C SER A 179 7.84 -4.52 4.60
N THR A 180 7.12 -4.26 5.69
CA THR A 180 5.78 -3.65 5.70
C THR A 180 5.72 -2.33 4.94
N ALA A 181 6.83 -1.57 4.90
CA ALA A 181 6.92 -0.31 4.17
C ALA A 181 6.63 -0.43 2.67
N GLN A 182 6.84 -1.62 2.08
CA GLN A 182 6.52 -1.88 0.67
C GLN A 182 5.01 -1.90 0.40
N PHE A 183 4.19 -2.22 1.40
CA PHE A 183 2.72 -2.18 1.25
C PHE A 183 2.12 -0.81 1.49
N HIS A 184 2.91 0.23 1.83
CA HIS A 184 2.39 1.53 2.24
C HIS A 184 1.35 2.13 1.25
N PRO A 185 1.58 2.14 -0.08
CA PRO A 185 0.60 2.67 -1.02
C PRO A 185 -0.73 1.90 -1.01
N ILE A 186 -0.69 0.57 -0.87
CA ILE A 186 -1.89 -0.28 -0.82
C ILE A 186 -2.61 -0.13 0.52
N LEU A 187 -1.85 -0.04 1.62
CA LEU A 187 -2.39 0.17 2.96
C LEU A 187 -3.19 1.47 3.05
N LEU A 188 -2.76 2.54 2.38
CA LEU A 188 -3.50 3.81 2.35
C LEU A 188 -4.91 3.65 1.78
N SER A 189 -5.09 2.79 0.78
CA SER A 189 -6.38 2.51 0.17
C SER A 189 -7.20 1.51 0.98
N LEU A 190 -6.64 0.32 1.28
CA LEU A 190 -7.41 -0.80 1.84
C LEU A 190 -7.77 -0.63 3.32
N SER A 191 -7.03 0.19 4.07
CA SER A 191 -7.37 0.46 5.48
C SER A 191 -8.61 1.34 5.68
N ASN A 192 -9.23 1.80 4.58
CA ASN A 192 -10.55 2.43 4.60
C ASN A 192 -11.67 1.44 4.23
N LEU A 193 -11.35 0.16 4.00
CA LEU A 193 -12.32 -0.90 3.72
C LEU A 193 -12.43 -1.88 4.89
N ALA A 194 -11.32 -2.14 5.58
CA ALA A 194 -11.29 -3.03 6.74
C ALA A 194 -10.10 -2.72 7.65
N SER A 195 -10.10 -3.34 8.83
CA SER A 195 -8.94 -3.38 9.71
C SER A 195 -7.78 -4.08 9.01
N CYS A 196 -6.59 -3.49 9.08
CA CYS A 196 -5.39 -3.97 8.38
C CYS A 196 -4.29 -4.32 9.38
N LEU A 197 -3.71 -5.51 9.21
CA LEU A 197 -2.57 -6.04 9.94
C LEU A 197 -1.40 -6.26 8.97
N ALA A 198 -0.21 -5.74 9.27
CA ALA A 198 1.00 -6.04 8.50
C ALA A 198 2.17 -6.32 9.43
N ILE A 199 3.07 -7.22 9.02
CA ILE A 199 4.11 -7.76 9.89
C ILE A 199 5.46 -7.61 9.20
N ASP A 200 6.43 -7.05 9.90
CA ASP A 200 7.84 -7.17 9.51
C ASP A 200 8.36 -8.53 10.01
N LEU A 201 8.72 -9.42 9.09
CA LEU A 201 9.31 -10.72 9.44
C LEU A 201 10.59 -10.53 10.29
N PRO A 202 11.03 -11.53 11.08
CA PRO A 202 12.18 -11.40 11.96
C PRO A 202 13.42 -10.84 11.25
N GLY A 203 13.98 -9.74 11.79
CA GLY A 203 15.12 -9.03 11.21
C GLY A 203 14.86 -8.19 9.95
N CYS A 204 13.63 -8.16 9.44
CA CYS A 204 13.21 -7.27 8.35
C CYS A 204 12.65 -5.95 8.89
N GLY A 205 12.73 -4.88 8.09
CA GLY A 205 12.21 -3.56 8.48
C GLY A 205 12.74 -3.12 9.86
N LEU A 206 11.84 -2.89 10.81
CA LEU A 206 12.19 -2.54 12.20
C LEU A 206 12.10 -3.72 13.17
N SER A 207 11.78 -4.93 12.70
CA SER A 207 11.84 -6.14 13.53
C SER A 207 13.29 -6.48 13.89
N LEU A 208 13.50 -6.86 15.15
CA LEU A 208 14.81 -7.26 15.64
C LEU A 208 15.26 -8.55 14.97
N PHE A 209 16.56 -8.64 14.71
CA PHE A 209 17.18 -9.85 14.15
C PHE A 209 17.56 -10.84 15.26
N ASP A 210 16.54 -11.41 15.88
CA ASP A 210 16.66 -12.35 17.00
C ASP A 210 15.41 -13.27 17.05
N PRO A 211 15.54 -14.57 17.37
CA PRO A 211 16.78 -15.30 17.66
C PRO A 211 17.65 -15.47 16.43
N LYS A 212 18.95 -15.70 16.65
CA LYS A 212 19.93 -15.83 15.55
C LYS A 212 20.08 -17.27 15.06
N THR A 213 19.28 -18.19 15.56
CA THR A 213 19.23 -19.60 15.17
C THR A 213 18.68 -19.74 13.75
N SER A 214 19.13 -20.75 12.99
CA SER A 214 18.71 -20.90 11.58
C SER A 214 17.27 -21.40 11.48
N GLU A 215 16.84 -22.18 12.47
CA GLU A 215 15.52 -22.79 12.62
C GLU A 215 14.41 -21.72 12.64
N ALA A 216 14.70 -20.57 13.27
CA ALA A 216 13.76 -19.46 13.43
C ALA A 216 13.42 -18.70 12.12
N TYR A 217 14.13 -18.98 11.03
CA TYR A 217 13.92 -18.37 9.71
C TYR A 217 13.54 -19.41 8.65
N THR A 218 13.25 -20.63 9.06
CA THR A 218 12.66 -21.65 8.18
C THR A 218 11.26 -21.22 7.74
N THR A 219 10.82 -21.65 6.57
CA THR A 219 9.46 -21.37 6.10
C THR A 219 8.41 -21.81 7.14
N ASP A 220 8.62 -22.96 7.79
CA ASP A 220 7.72 -23.47 8.83
C ASP A 220 7.67 -22.57 10.06
N ALA A 221 8.83 -22.10 10.56
CA ALA A 221 8.86 -21.20 11.72
C ALA A 221 8.20 -19.85 11.42
N LEU A 222 8.41 -19.30 10.22
CA LEU A 222 7.78 -18.06 9.78
C LEU A 222 6.26 -18.19 9.67
N VAL A 223 5.76 -19.31 9.12
CA VAL A 223 4.30 -19.59 9.06
C VAL A 223 3.70 -19.69 10.46
N GLN A 224 4.39 -20.38 11.39
CA GLN A 224 3.91 -20.48 12.78
C GLN A 224 3.91 -19.14 13.50
N LEU A 225 4.94 -18.31 13.30
CA LEU A 225 4.98 -16.94 13.83
C LEU A 225 3.80 -16.12 13.28
N LEU A 226 3.58 -16.13 11.97
CA LEU A 226 2.47 -15.41 11.34
C LEU A 226 1.12 -15.84 11.94
N ALA A 227 0.89 -17.14 12.13
CA ALA A 227 -0.33 -17.64 12.76
C ALA A 227 -0.55 -17.06 14.17
N VAL A 228 0.50 -17.04 15.01
CA VAL A 228 0.43 -16.47 16.37
C VAL A 228 0.09 -14.98 16.33
N VAL A 229 0.75 -14.22 15.46
CA VAL A 229 0.51 -12.78 15.33
C VAL A 229 -0.92 -12.51 14.86
N ILE A 230 -1.42 -13.27 13.88
CA ILE A 230 -2.77 -13.10 13.33
C ILE A 230 -3.83 -13.46 14.38
N GLU A 231 -3.67 -14.58 15.10
CA GLU A 231 -4.57 -15.01 16.17
C GLU A 231 -4.66 -14.00 17.32
N GLN A 232 -3.58 -13.25 17.58
CA GLN A 232 -3.58 -12.19 18.60
C GLN A 232 -4.38 -10.94 18.18
N HIS A 233 -4.56 -10.69 16.87
CA HIS A 233 -5.18 -9.46 16.37
C HIS A 233 -6.59 -9.66 15.82
N ARG A 234 -6.96 -10.87 15.37
CA ARG A 234 -8.33 -11.14 14.95
C ARG A 234 -9.26 -11.20 16.17
N ALA A 235 -10.51 -10.79 16.01
CA ALA A 235 -11.57 -11.03 16.98
C ALA A 235 -11.97 -12.52 16.98
N LYS A 236 -11.14 -13.35 17.61
CA LYS A 236 -11.27 -14.82 17.64
C LYS A 236 -12.58 -15.30 18.26
N ASP A 237 -13.08 -14.58 19.26
CA ASP A 237 -14.30 -14.92 20.00
C ASP A 237 -15.57 -14.60 19.17
N GLU A 238 -15.42 -13.78 18.13
CA GLU A 238 -16.47 -13.41 17.17
C GLU A 238 -16.30 -14.14 15.82
N ASP A 239 -15.44 -15.16 15.76
CA ASP A 239 -15.06 -15.91 14.55
C ASP A 239 -14.72 -15.01 13.35
N GLN A 240 -13.99 -13.91 13.60
CA GLN A 240 -13.55 -13.03 12.54
C GLN A 240 -12.64 -13.78 11.57
N THR A 241 -13.00 -13.72 10.29
CA THR A 241 -12.21 -14.33 9.21
C THR A 241 -11.05 -13.43 8.80
N VAL A 242 -10.10 -13.97 8.05
CA VAL A 242 -8.91 -13.24 7.60
C VAL A 242 -8.71 -13.39 6.10
N VAL A 243 -8.23 -12.33 5.46
CA VAL A 243 -7.81 -12.36 4.06
C VAL A 243 -6.30 -12.13 4.02
N LEU A 244 -5.57 -13.07 3.42
CA LEU A 244 -4.11 -13.00 3.35
C LEU A 244 -3.67 -12.32 2.06
N ILE A 245 -2.80 -11.33 2.16
CA ILE A 245 -2.26 -10.53 1.04
C ILE A 245 -0.74 -10.69 1.05
N GLY A 246 -0.24 -11.56 0.18
CA GLY A 246 1.18 -11.86 0.06
C GLY A 246 1.83 -11.14 -1.11
N HIS A 247 3.12 -10.80 -0.96
CA HIS A 247 3.99 -10.42 -2.08
C HIS A 247 5.20 -11.36 -2.17
N SER A 248 5.52 -11.85 -3.38
CA SER A 248 6.70 -12.69 -3.62
C SER A 248 6.72 -13.93 -2.70
N MET A 249 7.80 -14.14 -1.93
CA MET A 249 7.85 -15.18 -0.89
C MET A 249 6.67 -15.11 0.11
N GLY A 250 6.13 -13.92 0.39
CA GLY A 250 4.97 -13.76 1.27
C GLY A 250 3.72 -14.47 0.74
N CYS A 251 3.57 -14.61 -0.58
CA CYS A 251 2.50 -15.41 -1.21
C CYS A 251 2.59 -16.88 -0.82
N SER A 252 3.80 -17.41 -0.75
CA SER A 252 4.07 -18.79 -0.35
C SER A 252 3.74 -19.04 1.12
N LEU A 253 4.10 -18.11 2.01
CA LEU A 253 3.75 -18.19 3.43
C LEU A 253 2.22 -18.11 3.61
N ALA A 254 1.57 -17.21 2.87
CA ALA A 254 0.12 -17.06 2.88
C ALA A 254 -0.60 -18.33 2.38
N ALA A 255 -0.12 -18.95 1.29
CA ALA A 255 -0.67 -20.20 0.77
C ALA A 255 -0.56 -21.35 1.78
N LEU A 256 0.56 -21.45 2.51
CA LEU A 256 0.75 -22.43 3.57
C LEU A 256 -0.20 -22.22 4.77
N LEU A 257 -0.56 -20.98 5.09
CA LEU A 257 -1.58 -20.69 6.12
C LEU A 257 -3.00 -20.96 5.64
N ALA A 258 -3.27 -20.70 4.36
CA ALA A 258 -4.60 -20.77 3.78
C ALA A 258 -5.05 -22.21 3.44
N SER A 259 -4.13 -23.05 2.97
CA SER A 259 -4.49 -24.34 2.36
C SER A 259 -4.77 -25.45 3.39
N PRO A 260 -5.92 -26.13 3.32
CA PRO A 260 -6.24 -27.32 4.12
C PRO A 260 -5.29 -28.52 3.91
N THR A 261 -4.59 -28.59 2.78
CA THR A 261 -3.61 -29.66 2.49
C THR A 261 -2.21 -29.33 2.99
N SER A 262 -2.02 -28.11 3.51
CA SER A 262 -0.77 -27.64 4.12
C SER A 262 -0.46 -28.41 5.40
N PRO A 263 0.82 -28.66 5.72
CA PRO A 263 1.24 -29.13 7.04
C PRO A 263 0.78 -28.22 8.20
N HIS A 264 0.46 -26.96 7.89
CA HIS A 264 0.06 -25.93 8.86
C HIS A 264 -1.45 -25.63 8.85
N ALA A 265 -2.26 -26.48 8.20
CA ALA A 265 -3.69 -26.26 8.03
C ALA A 265 -4.44 -26.03 9.36
N SER A 266 -4.03 -26.73 10.43
CA SER A 266 -4.65 -26.61 11.75
C SER A 266 -4.46 -25.25 12.42
N LEU A 267 -3.51 -24.42 11.94
CA LEU A 267 -3.22 -23.12 12.53
C LEU A 267 -4.34 -22.12 12.20
N LEU A 268 -4.56 -21.84 10.91
CA LEU A 268 -5.39 -20.72 10.49
C LEU A 268 -6.34 -21.03 9.31
N SER A 269 -6.13 -22.13 8.57
CA SER A 269 -6.81 -22.38 7.28
C SER A 269 -8.34 -22.26 7.36
N ARG A 270 -8.96 -22.71 8.47
CA ARG A 270 -10.41 -22.60 8.72
C ARG A 270 -10.94 -21.17 8.87
N HIS A 271 -10.09 -20.21 9.23
CA HIS A 271 -10.46 -18.80 9.36
C HIS A 271 -10.04 -17.94 8.16
N VAL A 272 -9.27 -18.50 7.22
CA VAL A 272 -8.90 -17.78 5.98
C VAL A 272 -10.10 -17.79 5.01
N SER A 273 -10.59 -16.60 4.66
CA SER A 273 -11.71 -16.40 3.72
C SER A 273 -11.25 -16.03 2.31
N GLY A 274 -9.99 -15.65 2.10
CA GLY A 274 -9.42 -15.44 0.77
C GLY A 274 -7.91 -15.22 0.75
N LEU A 275 -7.32 -15.30 -0.45
CA LEU A 275 -5.88 -15.13 -0.70
C LEU A 275 -5.64 -14.20 -1.89
N ILE A 276 -4.86 -13.15 -1.67
CA ILE A 276 -4.32 -12.27 -2.73
C ILE A 276 -2.82 -12.53 -2.81
N ALA A 277 -2.35 -12.97 -3.98
CA ALA A 277 -0.96 -13.30 -4.21
C ALA A 277 -0.37 -12.40 -5.32
N ILE A 278 0.50 -11.46 -4.92
CA ILE A 278 1.15 -10.48 -5.79
C ILE A 278 2.56 -10.99 -6.13
N CYS A 279 2.86 -11.14 -7.42
CA CYS A 279 4.12 -11.72 -7.91
C CYS A 279 4.44 -13.08 -7.25
N PRO A 280 3.51 -14.08 -7.28
CA PRO A 280 3.71 -15.33 -6.57
C PRO A 280 4.75 -16.22 -7.24
N LYS A 281 5.34 -17.12 -6.44
CA LYS A 281 6.13 -18.25 -6.94
C LYS A 281 5.30 -19.52 -6.88
N ALA A 282 5.19 -20.24 -8.00
CA ALA A 282 4.38 -21.44 -8.11
C ALA A 282 5.04 -22.64 -7.43
N ASP A 283 6.31 -22.88 -7.75
CA ASP A 283 7.05 -24.06 -7.34
C ASP A 283 8.16 -23.73 -6.33
N PRO A 284 8.47 -24.67 -5.42
CA PRO A 284 9.68 -24.57 -4.63
C PRO A 284 10.93 -24.57 -5.52
N PRO A 285 12.06 -24.05 -5.00
CA PRO A 285 13.35 -24.18 -5.69
C PRO A 285 13.66 -25.65 -5.98
N THR A 286 14.06 -25.97 -7.21
CA THR A 286 14.46 -27.34 -7.60
C THR A 286 15.71 -27.77 -6.83
N GLU A 287 16.06 -29.05 -6.83
CA GLU A 287 17.24 -29.56 -6.13
C GLU A 287 18.53 -28.80 -6.52
N HIS A 288 18.75 -28.58 -7.83
CA HIS A 288 19.88 -27.80 -8.32
C HIS A 288 19.85 -26.33 -7.83
N GLN A 289 18.68 -25.67 -7.89
CA GLN A 289 18.51 -24.31 -7.41
C GLN A 289 18.72 -24.23 -5.88
N THR A 290 18.29 -25.23 -5.13
CA THR A 290 18.50 -25.36 -3.70
C THR A 290 19.96 -25.50 -3.35
N GLN A 291 20.71 -26.37 -4.03
CA GLN A 291 22.16 -26.51 -3.79
C GLN A 291 22.88 -25.19 -4.04
N LEU A 292 22.51 -24.49 -5.11
CA LEU A 292 23.07 -23.19 -5.46
C LEU A 292 22.75 -22.13 -4.40
N LEU A 293 21.49 -22.01 -4.01
CA LEU A 293 21.03 -21.03 -3.02
C LEU A 293 21.64 -21.30 -1.64
N ARG A 294 21.78 -22.57 -1.23
CA ARG A 294 22.48 -22.95 0.00
C ARG A 294 23.96 -22.56 -0.02
N ARG A 295 24.65 -22.72 -1.16
CA ARG A 295 26.05 -22.26 -1.32
C ARG A 295 26.16 -20.74 -1.21
N VAL A 296 25.33 -20.00 -1.94
CA VAL A 296 25.33 -18.52 -1.92
C VAL A 296 25.00 -18.00 -0.52
N ALA A 297 23.98 -18.57 0.14
CA ALA A 297 23.62 -18.20 1.49
C ALA A 297 24.66 -18.62 2.55
N SER A 298 25.68 -19.40 2.17
CA SER A 298 26.82 -19.79 3.02
C SER A 298 28.07 -18.96 2.84
N VAL A 299 28.04 -18.00 1.91
CA VAL A 299 29.07 -16.97 1.82
C VAL A 299 29.06 -16.13 3.11
N PRO A 300 30.21 -15.90 3.77
CA PRO A 300 30.29 -15.02 4.92
C PRO A 300 29.64 -13.65 4.67
N ALA A 301 28.83 -13.15 5.62
CA ALA A 301 28.03 -11.95 5.43
C ALA A 301 28.84 -10.73 4.96
N VAL A 302 30.06 -10.55 5.47
CA VAL A 302 30.97 -9.45 5.08
C VAL A 302 31.32 -9.49 3.58
N LEU A 303 31.60 -10.69 3.05
CA LEU A 303 31.90 -10.87 1.61
C LEU A 303 30.65 -10.67 0.76
N PHE A 304 29.50 -11.14 1.24
CA PHE A 304 28.23 -10.95 0.54
C PHE A 304 27.80 -9.47 0.55
N ASP A 305 28.09 -8.72 1.61
CA ASP A 305 27.86 -7.27 1.68
C ASP A 305 28.77 -6.48 0.71
N LEU A 306 30.01 -6.93 0.51
CA LEU A 306 30.88 -6.38 -0.54
C LEU A 306 30.27 -6.59 -1.92
N TYR A 307 29.78 -7.80 -2.20
CA TYR A 307 29.07 -8.09 -3.45
C TYR A 307 27.79 -7.25 -3.60
N ARG A 308 26.94 -7.15 -2.57
CA ARG A 308 25.73 -6.31 -2.61
C ARG A 308 26.05 -4.83 -2.80
N ARG A 309 27.15 -4.33 -2.24
CA ARG A 309 27.63 -2.96 -2.53
C ARG A 309 28.05 -2.81 -3.99
N TRP A 310 28.69 -3.82 -4.56
CA TRP A 310 29.03 -3.84 -5.98
C TRP A 310 27.78 -3.92 -6.88
N ASP A 311 26.81 -4.79 -6.58
CA ASP A 311 25.54 -4.96 -7.33
C ASP A 311 24.66 -3.69 -7.32
N ARG A 312 24.85 -2.83 -6.30
CA ARG A 312 24.19 -1.51 -6.17
C ARG A 312 24.93 -0.36 -6.88
N ARG A 313 26.07 -0.60 -7.52
CA ARG A 313 26.76 0.44 -8.30
C ARG A 313 25.88 0.88 -9.47
N GLY A 314 25.81 2.19 -9.70
CA GLY A 314 24.89 2.80 -10.67
C GLY A 314 23.61 3.37 -10.05
N GLY A 315 23.42 3.22 -8.72
CA GLY A 315 22.31 3.84 -8.01
C GLY A 315 20.96 3.35 -8.54
N LEU A 316 20.16 4.28 -9.06
CA LEU A 316 18.83 4.00 -9.63
C LEU A 316 18.88 3.07 -10.85
N ASN A 317 19.99 3.06 -11.58
CA ASN A 317 20.21 2.22 -12.76
C ASN A 317 21.11 1.01 -12.45
N SER A 318 21.30 0.68 -11.17
CA SER A 318 22.09 -0.49 -10.78
C SER A 318 21.37 -1.80 -11.11
N ALA A 319 22.12 -2.86 -11.39
CA ALA A 319 21.56 -4.18 -11.66
C ALA A 319 20.63 -4.66 -10.52
N SER A 320 20.97 -4.33 -9.26
CA SER A 320 20.12 -4.64 -8.10
C SER A 320 18.74 -3.99 -8.13
N VAL A 321 18.62 -2.81 -8.73
CA VAL A 321 17.37 -2.04 -8.82
C VAL A 321 16.60 -2.46 -10.06
N LEU A 322 17.26 -2.49 -11.22
CA LEU A 322 16.61 -2.80 -12.50
C LEU A 322 16.03 -4.23 -12.53
N ARG A 323 16.66 -5.18 -11.83
CA ARG A 323 16.14 -6.55 -11.68
C ARG A 323 14.77 -6.60 -11.00
N MET A 324 14.48 -5.67 -10.10
CA MET A 324 13.24 -5.65 -9.31
C MET A 324 12.23 -4.65 -9.89
N ALA A 325 12.70 -3.48 -10.30
CA ALA A 325 11.87 -2.39 -10.79
C ALA A 325 11.61 -2.45 -12.30
N GLY A 326 12.46 -3.12 -13.08
CA GLY A 326 12.45 -3.04 -14.54
C GLY A 326 13.26 -1.84 -15.05
N ILE A 327 13.71 -1.96 -16.30
CA ILE A 327 14.52 -0.92 -16.97
C ILE A 327 13.72 0.36 -17.21
N ASP A 328 12.46 0.23 -17.56
CA ASP A 328 11.55 1.33 -17.93
C ASP A 328 10.71 1.85 -16.75
N ALA A 329 11.00 1.42 -15.50
CA ALA A 329 10.30 1.93 -14.33
C ALA A 329 10.59 3.41 -14.06
N GLU A 330 9.63 4.05 -13.40
CA GLU A 330 9.72 5.45 -12.98
C GLU A 330 10.88 5.65 -12.00
N GLU A 331 11.41 6.87 -12.00
CA GLU A 331 12.52 7.23 -11.11
C GLU A 331 12.16 7.04 -9.62
N GLU A 332 10.94 7.39 -9.22
CA GLU A 332 10.46 7.20 -7.85
C GLU A 332 10.39 5.72 -7.45
N THR A 333 9.93 4.85 -8.35
CA THR A 333 9.94 3.39 -8.14
C THR A 333 11.36 2.88 -7.93
N LYS A 334 12.31 3.35 -8.76
CA LYS A 334 13.74 3.00 -8.64
C LYS A 334 14.36 3.53 -7.35
N LYS A 335 14.00 4.74 -6.89
CA LYS A 335 14.45 5.32 -5.62
C LYS A 335 13.98 4.48 -4.43
N LEU A 336 12.69 4.13 -4.41
CA LEU A 336 12.11 3.27 -3.37
C LEU A 336 12.78 1.89 -3.35
N GLN A 337 12.96 1.27 -4.52
CA GLN A 337 13.63 -0.02 -4.62
C GLN A 337 15.09 0.04 -4.14
N LEU A 338 15.85 1.08 -4.50
CA LEU A 338 17.22 1.27 -4.03
C LEU A 338 17.27 1.39 -2.50
N ARG A 339 16.32 2.12 -1.91
CA ARG A 339 16.18 2.23 -0.46
C ARG A 339 15.93 0.87 0.19
N PHE A 340 14.95 0.11 -0.30
CA PHE A 340 14.68 -1.23 0.23
C PHE A 340 15.89 -2.18 0.09
N ASN A 341 16.63 -2.09 -1.02
CA ASN A 341 17.88 -2.85 -1.23
C ASN A 341 18.98 -2.51 -0.21
N ARG A 342 19.01 -1.28 0.32
CA ARG A 342 19.95 -0.82 1.36
C ARG A 342 19.51 -1.26 2.76
N GLN A 343 18.22 -1.23 3.03
CA GLN A 343 17.63 -1.61 4.33
C GLN A 343 17.65 -3.13 4.56
N SER A 344 17.64 -3.93 3.48
CA SER A 344 17.70 -5.38 3.55
C SER A 344 19.03 -5.89 4.12
N ARG A 345 18.98 -6.52 5.30
CA ARG A 345 20.13 -7.09 6.01
C ARG A 345 20.58 -8.41 5.40
N THR A 346 21.86 -8.53 5.08
CA THR A 346 22.43 -9.74 4.47
C THR A 346 22.22 -11.00 5.30
N ALA A 347 22.53 -10.97 6.60
CA ALA A 347 22.42 -12.15 7.44
C ALA A 347 20.96 -12.67 7.56
N VAL A 348 19.98 -11.76 7.55
CA VAL A 348 18.55 -12.09 7.56
C VAL A 348 18.16 -12.73 6.24
N TRP A 349 18.53 -12.08 5.12
CA TRP A 349 18.28 -12.58 3.78
C TRP A 349 18.84 -13.99 3.59
N GLN A 350 20.09 -14.23 4.03
CA GLN A 350 20.74 -15.54 3.91
C GLN A 350 20.01 -16.64 4.70
N ARG A 351 19.52 -16.33 5.91
CA ARG A 351 18.78 -17.31 6.73
C ARG A 351 17.43 -17.64 6.12
N MET A 352 16.66 -16.63 5.70
CA MET A 352 15.38 -16.85 5.02
C MET A 352 15.58 -17.58 3.68
N ALA A 353 16.58 -17.22 2.88
CA ALA A 353 16.89 -17.90 1.63
C ALA A 353 17.20 -19.39 1.80
N ARG A 354 17.92 -19.76 2.88
CA ARG A 354 18.10 -21.17 3.26
C ARG A 354 16.80 -21.81 3.71
N GLY A 355 16.00 -21.10 4.51
CA GLY A 355 14.71 -21.56 5.01
C GLY A 355 13.68 -21.89 3.91
N MET A 356 13.79 -21.21 2.76
CA MET A 356 12.97 -21.44 1.57
C MET A 356 13.36 -22.70 0.77
N CYS A 357 14.52 -23.30 1.05
CA CYS A 357 15.03 -24.46 0.33
C CYS A 357 14.47 -25.77 0.90
N PRO A 358 13.73 -26.59 0.13
CA PRO A 358 13.34 -27.92 0.56
C PRO A 358 14.55 -28.81 0.86
N ASP A 359 14.36 -29.77 1.74
CA ASP A 359 15.32 -30.85 1.95
C ASP A 359 15.00 -32.04 1.04
N TYR A 360 15.76 -32.16 -0.04
CA TYR A 360 15.66 -33.24 -1.02
C TYR A 360 16.35 -34.54 -0.58
N SER A 361 17.04 -34.56 0.56
CA SER A 361 17.60 -35.81 1.11
C SER A 361 16.53 -36.74 1.68
N ILE A 362 15.32 -36.24 1.89
CA ILE A 362 14.15 -36.96 2.43
C ILE A 362 13.11 -37.10 1.31
N THR A 363 12.45 -38.26 1.22
CA THR A 363 11.36 -38.51 0.27
C THR A 363 10.03 -38.74 0.99
N PRO A 364 8.98 -37.93 0.75
CA PRO A 364 8.97 -36.73 -0.09
C PRO A 364 9.81 -35.58 0.51
N PRO A 365 10.30 -34.63 -0.32
CA PRO A 365 11.06 -33.48 0.17
C PRO A 365 10.30 -32.70 1.25
N LYS A 366 11.02 -32.26 2.29
CA LYS A 366 10.43 -31.62 3.46
C LYS A 366 10.85 -30.15 3.58
N GLY A 367 9.92 -29.30 4.01
CA GLY A 367 10.15 -27.87 4.24
C GLY A 367 10.29 -27.06 2.95
N GLY A 368 10.69 -25.79 3.10
CA GLY A 368 10.81 -24.85 2.00
C GLY A 368 9.46 -24.27 1.52
N LEU A 369 9.48 -23.67 0.34
CA LEU A 369 8.28 -23.07 -0.26
C LEU A 369 7.22 -24.12 -0.65
N PRO A 370 5.93 -23.78 -0.66
CA PRO A 370 4.87 -24.67 -1.12
C PRO A 370 4.99 -24.95 -2.61
N GLY A 371 4.53 -26.13 -3.02
CA GLY A 371 4.33 -26.52 -4.43
C GLY A 371 2.88 -26.90 -4.72
N ARG A 372 2.67 -27.67 -5.80
CA ARG A 372 1.35 -28.09 -6.30
C ARG A 372 0.37 -28.50 -5.20
N LYS A 373 0.78 -29.43 -4.31
CA LYS A 373 -0.09 -29.96 -3.23
C LYS A 373 -0.76 -28.87 -2.39
N THR A 374 -0.01 -27.82 -2.03
CA THR A 374 -0.54 -26.73 -1.20
C THR A 374 -1.45 -25.82 -2.01
N TRP A 375 -1.05 -25.44 -3.23
CA TRP A 375 -1.86 -24.58 -4.10
C TRP A 375 -3.18 -25.23 -4.49
N GLU A 376 -3.15 -26.48 -4.94
CA GLU A 376 -4.32 -27.29 -5.32
C GLU A 376 -5.31 -27.47 -4.16
N GLY A 377 -4.81 -27.47 -2.91
CA GLY A 377 -5.66 -27.58 -1.73
C GLY A 377 -6.52 -26.36 -1.44
N LEU A 378 -6.28 -25.20 -2.07
CA LEU A 378 -7.01 -23.97 -1.78
C LEU A 378 -8.49 -24.08 -2.18
N GLN A 379 -9.38 -23.97 -1.19
CA GLN A 379 -10.84 -23.98 -1.35
C GLN A 379 -11.46 -22.63 -0.98
N ILE A 380 -10.81 -21.55 -1.41
CA ILE A 380 -11.16 -20.16 -1.12
C ILE A 380 -11.00 -19.30 -2.37
N PRO A 381 -11.59 -18.10 -2.42
CA PRO A 381 -11.25 -17.11 -3.44
C PRO A 381 -9.75 -16.79 -3.46
N VAL A 382 -9.14 -16.86 -4.65
CA VAL A 382 -7.74 -16.56 -4.93
C VAL A 382 -7.64 -15.49 -6.02
N PHE A 383 -6.95 -14.38 -5.71
CA PHE A 383 -6.56 -13.37 -6.70
C PHE A 383 -5.05 -13.44 -6.95
N LEU A 384 -4.65 -13.73 -8.19
CA LEU A 384 -3.26 -13.81 -8.61
C LEU A 384 -2.91 -12.60 -9.46
N SER A 385 -1.91 -11.83 -9.05
CA SER A 385 -1.39 -10.70 -9.82
C SER A 385 0.07 -10.93 -10.17
N ALA A 386 0.46 -10.65 -11.42
CA ALA A 386 1.84 -10.62 -11.88
C ALA A 386 2.12 -9.35 -12.70
N ALA A 387 3.39 -9.14 -13.05
CA ALA A 387 3.80 -8.05 -13.89
C ALA A 387 4.60 -8.58 -15.09
N GLU A 388 4.39 -8.00 -16.26
CA GLU A 388 4.95 -8.49 -17.53
C GLU A 388 6.49 -8.39 -17.57
N ALA A 389 7.08 -7.37 -16.95
CA ALA A 389 8.53 -7.18 -16.87
C ALA A 389 9.16 -7.82 -15.60
N ASP A 390 8.43 -8.65 -14.85
CA ASP A 390 8.97 -9.33 -13.67
C ASP A 390 9.91 -10.48 -14.06
N GLU A 391 11.22 -10.29 -13.84
CA GLU A 391 12.23 -11.33 -14.05
C GLU A 391 12.52 -12.19 -12.81
N VAL A 392 11.97 -11.81 -11.64
CA VAL A 392 12.21 -12.48 -10.35
C VAL A 392 11.19 -13.58 -10.13
N THR A 393 9.92 -13.27 -10.40
CA THR A 393 8.79 -14.19 -10.41
C THR A 393 7.98 -13.98 -11.68
N PRO A 394 8.44 -14.56 -12.81
CA PRO A 394 7.80 -14.37 -14.11
C PRO A 394 6.31 -14.72 -14.10
N ALA A 395 5.53 -14.06 -14.97
CA ALA A 395 4.08 -14.21 -15.07
C ALA A 395 3.63 -15.66 -15.33
N GLU A 396 4.51 -16.52 -15.86
CA GLU A 396 4.30 -17.96 -15.99
C GLU A 396 4.01 -18.63 -14.65
N ASN A 397 4.48 -18.09 -13.52
CA ASN A 397 4.12 -18.60 -12.19
C ASN A 397 2.62 -18.50 -11.93
N VAL A 398 1.95 -17.42 -12.38
CA VAL A 398 0.49 -17.31 -12.26
C VAL A 398 -0.19 -18.38 -13.09
N LYS A 399 0.25 -18.58 -14.34
CA LYS A 399 -0.28 -19.64 -15.22
C LYS A 399 -0.14 -21.04 -14.59
N ARG A 400 1.01 -21.32 -13.99
CA ARG A 400 1.26 -22.59 -13.27
C ARG A 400 0.38 -22.76 -12.04
N ILE A 401 0.16 -21.70 -11.25
CA ILE A 401 -0.75 -21.77 -10.09
C ILE A 401 -2.20 -21.98 -10.55
N VAL A 402 -2.64 -21.35 -11.65
CA VAL A 402 -3.96 -21.58 -12.25
C VAL A 402 -4.13 -23.04 -12.69
N ASP A 403 -3.11 -23.64 -13.31
CA ASP A 403 -3.07 -25.07 -13.62
C ASP A 403 -3.21 -25.93 -12.35
N PHE A 404 -2.46 -25.59 -11.28
CA PHE A 404 -2.55 -26.31 -10.01
C PHE A 404 -3.95 -26.23 -9.38
N LEU A 405 -4.68 -25.13 -9.61
CA LEU A 405 -6.04 -24.91 -9.13
C LEU A 405 -7.12 -25.57 -10.02
N GLY A 406 -6.73 -26.33 -11.06
CA GLY A 406 -7.65 -27.04 -11.94
C GLY A 406 -8.54 -26.09 -12.74
N ARG A 407 -7.99 -24.97 -13.22
CA ARG A 407 -8.67 -23.97 -14.05
C ARG A 407 -8.00 -23.88 -15.41
N ASP A 408 -8.78 -23.51 -16.43
CA ASP A 408 -8.28 -23.39 -17.79
C ASP A 408 -7.32 -22.20 -17.92
N VAL A 409 -6.06 -22.50 -18.29
CA VAL A 409 -4.99 -21.52 -18.49
C VAL A 409 -5.21 -20.72 -19.78
N GLY A 410 -5.97 -21.26 -20.75
CA GLY A 410 -6.28 -20.62 -22.02
C GLY A 410 -7.20 -19.41 -21.92
N ALA A 411 -7.95 -19.28 -20.82
CA ALA A 411 -8.81 -18.14 -20.53
C ALA A 411 -8.06 -16.92 -19.96
N ILE A 412 -6.74 -17.01 -19.73
CA ILE A 412 -5.91 -15.87 -19.32
C ILE A 412 -5.64 -15.03 -20.56
N GLU A 413 -6.46 -14.01 -20.80
CA GLU A 413 -6.33 -13.12 -21.95
C GLU A 413 -4.94 -12.46 -21.99
N PRO A 414 -4.31 -12.33 -23.18
CA PRO A 414 -3.15 -11.46 -23.36
C PRO A 414 -3.55 -10.00 -23.07
N PRO A 415 -2.60 -9.12 -22.68
CA PRO A 415 -2.92 -7.73 -22.35
C PRO A 415 -3.58 -7.04 -23.54
N SER A 416 -4.88 -6.80 -23.43
CA SER A 416 -5.64 -5.95 -24.34
C SER A 416 -5.15 -4.51 -24.16
N GLU A 417 -4.78 -3.83 -25.25
CA GLU A 417 -4.51 -2.38 -25.29
C GLU A 417 -5.72 -1.53 -24.86
N LYS A 418 -6.90 -2.14 -24.76
CA LYS A 418 -8.05 -1.59 -24.04
C LYS A 418 -7.99 -2.12 -22.62
N ALA A 419 -7.35 -1.39 -21.72
CA ALA A 419 -7.58 -1.54 -20.29
C ALA A 419 -9.04 -1.17 -20.02
N SER A 420 -9.95 -2.15 -20.08
CA SER A 420 -11.25 -2.02 -19.48
C SER A 420 -11.05 -1.78 -17.99
N LEU A 421 -11.46 -0.60 -17.53
CA LEU A 421 -11.57 -0.21 -16.13
C LEU A 421 -12.24 -1.36 -15.34
N PRO A 422 -11.84 -1.59 -14.07
CA PRO A 422 -12.36 -2.70 -13.28
C PRO A 422 -13.89 -2.63 -13.20
N ILE A 423 -14.54 -3.65 -13.77
CA ILE A 423 -15.97 -3.92 -13.73
C ILE A 423 -16.38 -4.09 -12.27
N ALA A 424 -16.91 -3.03 -11.66
CA ALA A 424 -17.74 -3.06 -10.47
C ALA A 424 -19.19 -2.81 -10.91
N ALA A 425 -19.68 -3.63 -11.85
CA ALA A 425 -20.98 -3.47 -12.47
C ALA A 425 -21.74 -4.80 -12.40
N ALA A 426 -22.55 -4.95 -11.36
CA ALA A 426 -23.82 -5.64 -11.49
C ALA A 426 -24.94 -4.59 -11.26
N PRO A 427 -25.94 -4.46 -12.14
CA PRO A 427 -27.09 -3.60 -11.89
C PRO A 427 -27.94 -4.23 -10.77
N PHE A 428 -28.34 -3.43 -9.79
CA PHE A 428 -29.37 -3.79 -8.81
C PHE A 428 -30.69 -3.09 -9.18
N ASP A 429 -31.77 -3.87 -9.22
CA ASP A 429 -33.13 -3.47 -9.60
C ASP A 429 -33.82 -2.74 -8.42
N PRO A 430 -34.23 -1.48 -8.58
CA PRO A 430 -34.84 -0.66 -7.52
C PRO A 430 -36.27 -1.10 -7.12
N ALA A 431 -36.82 -2.17 -7.68
CA ALA A 431 -38.21 -2.59 -7.43
C ALA A 431 -38.49 -3.25 -6.05
N VAL A 432 -37.54 -3.30 -5.12
CA VAL A 432 -37.72 -4.00 -3.84
C VAL A 432 -37.35 -3.13 -2.63
N ILE A 433 -38.07 -2.03 -2.37
CA ILE A 433 -38.26 -1.52 -1.00
C ILE A 433 -39.67 -0.90 -0.86
N ASP A 434 -40.38 -1.39 0.15
CA ASP A 434 -41.78 -1.17 0.52
C ASP A 434 -42.07 0.23 1.10
N ALA A 435 -43.27 0.74 0.86
CA ALA A 435 -43.71 2.12 1.09
C ALA A 435 -44.09 2.46 2.56
N ALA A 436 -43.63 1.68 3.54
CA ALA A 436 -44.16 1.69 4.91
C ALA A 436 -43.34 2.48 5.95
N MET A 437 -42.45 3.40 5.54
CA MET A 437 -41.60 4.16 6.48
C MET A 437 -42.00 5.63 6.70
N SER A 438 -43.25 6.00 6.39
CA SER A 438 -43.76 7.31 6.84
C SER A 438 -44.33 7.22 8.25
N GLU A 439 -44.01 8.23 9.04
CA GLU A 439 -44.56 8.56 10.37
C GLU A 439 -43.93 7.85 11.57
N ARG A 440 -43.08 8.60 12.30
CA ARG A 440 -43.13 8.67 13.76
C ARG A 440 -42.59 10.02 14.25
N LYS A 441 -43.45 10.71 15.01
CA LYS A 441 -43.30 12.08 15.52
C LYS A 441 -42.20 12.22 16.59
N HIS A 442 -41.61 13.41 16.56
CA HIS A 442 -40.66 14.05 17.47
C HIS A 442 -40.90 13.87 18.97
N GLN A 443 -39.80 13.95 19.74
CA GLN A 443 -39.68 14.87 20.88
C GLN A 443 -38.25 15.45 20.94
N ASP A 444 -38.21 16.75 21.22
CA ASP A 444 -37.12 17.72 21.05
C ASP A 444 -36.31 17.95 22.34
N SER A 445 -35.06 18.38 22.17
CA SER A 445 -34.41 19.34 23.09
C SER A 445 -33.17 19.95 22.42
N GLY A 446 -33.31 21.14 21.84
CA GLY A 446 -32.35 22.24 22.00
C GLY A 446 -31.54 22.69 20.77
N ILE A 447 -32.11 23.63 20.00
CA ILE A 447 -31.64 25.01 19.72
C ILE A 447 -32.48 25.55 18.56
N ASP A 448 -33.07 26.73 18.80
CA ASP A 448 -34.18 27.36 18.09
C ASP A 448 -33.85 27.76 16.63
N ALA A 449 -34.82 27.56 15.73
CA ALA A 449 -34.76 27.93 14.32
C ALA A 449 -34.99 29.44 14.09
N SER A 450 -35.04 30.24 15.16
CA SER A 450 -35.23 31.69 15.14
C SER A 450 -33.98 32.51 14.76
N ASP A 451 -32.80 31.90 14.65
CA ASP A 451 -31.56 32.60 14.31
C ASP A 451 -31.32 32.76 12.79
N LEU A 452 -32.34 32.51 11.97
CA LEU A 452 -32.31 32.78 10.53
C LEU A 452 -33.00 34.11 10.21
N PRO A 453 -32.45 34.95 9.32
CA PRO A 453 -33.11 36.18 8.89
C PRO A 453 -34.46 35.86 8.24
N ARG A 454 -35.55 36.40 8.79
CA ARG A 454 -36.88 36.33 8.19
C ARG A 454 -37.01 37.40 7.12
N VAL A 455 -37.47 36.99 5.94
CA VAL A 455 -37.91 37.91 4.88
C VAL A 455 -39.27 38.46 5.31
N ASP A 456 -39.37 39.80 5.35
CA ASP A 456 -40.61 40.52 5.62
C ASP A 456 -41.67 40.18 4.57
N ASP A 457 -42.86 39.77 5.02
CA ASP A 457 -44.09 40.01 4.30
C ASP A 457 -45.20 40.38 5.28
N THR A 458 -45.70 41.60 5.12
CA THR A 458 -46.70 42.25 5.95
C THR A 458 -48.12 41.72 5.74
N LYS A 459 -48.88 41.69 6.86
CA LYS A 459 -50.36 41.73 7.05
C LYS A 459 -51.03 40.44 7.57
N ALA A 460 -51.53 40.58 8.82
CA ALA A 460 -52.26 39.66 9.71
C ALA A 460 -53.77 39.51 9.33
N PRO A 461 -54.70 38.91 10.16
CA PRO A 461 -54.54 38.30 11.50
C PRO A 461 -55.39 37.03 11.87
N SER A 462 -54.96 36.43 13.00
CA SER A 462 -55.71 35.87 14.16
C SER A 462 -56.48 34.53 14.11
N THR A 463 -56.14 33.62 15.05
CA THR A 463 -56.96 33.13 16.21
C THR A 463 -56.22 31.97 16.93
N THR A 464 -55.66 32.15 18.14
CA THR A 464 -56.14 31.91 19.53
C THR A 464 -56.26 30.47 20.06
N ALA A 465 -55.85 30.35 21.33
CA ALA A 465 -55.99 29.27 22.33
C ALA A 465 -54.96 28.12 22.29
N ALA A 466 -54.51 27.51 23.39
CA ALA A 466 -54.28 27.84 24.81
C ALA A 466 -53.81 26.52 25.47
N SER A 467 -52.91 26.61 26.45
CA SER A 467 -52.22 25.50 27.12
C SER A 467 -53.04 24.81 28.22
N THR A 468 -52.66 23.59 28.62
CA THR A 468 -52.54 23.21 30.05
C THR A 468 -51.72 21.92 30.29
N LEU A 469 -50.89 21.97 31.34
CA LEU A 469 -50.04 20.92 31.91
C LEU A 469 -50.84 19.88 32.72
N GLY A 470 -50.21 18.74 33.02
CA GLY A 470 -50.55 17.92 34.19
C GLY A 470 -49.72 16.63 34.34
N ASP A 471 -48.74 16.65 35.26
CA ASP A 471 -47.96 15.53 35.81
C ASP A 471 -48.80 14.37 36.37
N SER A 472 -48.27 13.14 36.37
CA SER A 472 -47.85 12.40 37.60
C SER A 472 -47.48 10.92 37.35
N LEU A 473 -46.59 10.45 38.22
CA LEU A 473 -45.83 9.19 38.29
C LEU A 473 -46.56 8.00 38.98
N ILE A 474 -45.84 6.85 39.01
CA ILE A 474 -45.88 5.65 39.91
C ILE A 474 -46.62 4.43 39.29
N GLU A 475 -45.89 3.39 38.83
CA GLU A 475 -45.47 2.14 39.54
C GLU A 475 -46.69 1.29 40.01
N THR A 476 -46.79 -0.03 39.93
CA THR A 476 -45.83 -1.16 39.93
C THR A 476 -46.59 -2.46 39.56
N GLU A 477 -45.84 -3.47 39.10
CA GLU A 477 -46.00 -4.93 39.33
C GLU A 477 -47.31 -5.67 38.95
N SER A 478 -47.30 -6.61 38.00
CA SER A 478 -46.77 -8.00 37.99
C SER A 478 -47.67 -9.06 38.64
N ARG A 479 -48.04 -10.08 37.85
CA ARG A 479 -48.17 -11.54 38.13
C ARG A 479 -49.26 -12.18 37.27
N THR A 480 -48.87 -12.93 36.24
CA THR A 480 -48.77 -14.42 36.19
C THR A 480 -50.09 -15.14 36.40
N THR A 481 -50.50 -15.92 35.40
CA THR A 481 -50.74 -17.37 35.55
C THR A 481 -50.91 -18.04 34.19
N GLU A 482 -50.14 -19.10 34.00
CA GLU A 482 -50.21 -20.07 32.91
C GLU A 482 -51.45 -20.96 33.03
N GLY A 483 -51.83 -21.57 31.89
CA GLY A 483 -52.34 -22.95 31.87
C GLY A 483 -53.56 -23.18 30.99
N SER A 484 -53.36 -23.73 29.79
CA SER A 484 -54.04 -24.98 29.39
C SER A 484 -53.49 -25.54 28.08
N VAL A 485 -53.29 -26.86 28.08
CA VAL A 485 -52.76 -27.72 27.02
C VAL A 485 -53.93 -28.47 26.38
N VAL A 486 -54.05 -28.50 25.03
CA VAL A 486 -54.68 -29.60 24.29
C VAL A 486 -53.94 -29.81 22.95
N ILE A 487 -53.72 -31.09 22.64
CA ILE A 487 -52.90 -31.70 21.59
C ILE A 487 -53.70 -31.90 20.29
N THR A 488 -53.11 -31.65 19.10
CA THR A 488 -53.07 -32.55 17.90
C THR A 488 -52.44 -31.83 16.67
N ASN A 489 -51.37 -32.42 16.11
CA ASN A 489 -50.68 -32.07 14.85
C ASN A 489 -51.45 -32.59 13.59
N PRO A 490 -51.02 -32.35 12.33
CA PRO A 490 -50.18 -31.28 11.74
C PRO A 490 -50.73 -30.74 10.38
N ILE A 491 -50.73 -29.43 10.11
CA ILE A 491 -50.82 -28.91 8.73
C ILE A 491 -49.94 -27.67 8.58
N SER A 492 -49.12 -27.71 7.53
CA SER A 492 -48.26 -26.64 7.02
C SER A 492 -48.93 -25.27 6.99
N SER A 493 -48.27 -24.26 7.56
CA SER A 493 -48.48 -22.87 7.18
C SER A 493 -47.28 -22.03 7.62
N ASP A 494 -46.55 -21.56 6.60
CA ASP A 494 -45.73 -20.35 6.56
C ASP A 494 -45.32 -19.73 7.88
N VAL A 495 -44.07 -20.01 8.27
CA VAL A 495 -43.33 -19.10 9.14
C VAL A 495 -43.00 -17.86 8.32
N THR A 496 -43.74 -16.79 8.58
CA THR A 496 -43.36 -15.43 8.23
C THR A 496 -41.92 -15.18 8.65
N PRO A 497 -41.02 -14.77 7.74
CA PRO A 497 -39.66 -14.44 8.13
C PRO A 497 -39.70 -13.18 9.00
N VAL A 498 -39.18 -13.32 10.22
CA VAL A 498 -38.70 -12.19 11.03
C VAL A 498 -37.80 -11.33 10.13
N PRO A 499 -37.90 -9.98 10.14
CA PRO A 499 -37.15 -9.15 9.20
C PRO A 499 -35.65 -9.36 9.43
N SER A 500 -35.00 -10.07 8.52
CA SER A 500 -33.56 -10.27 8.53
C SER A 500 -32.88 -8.93 8.36
N SER A 501 -31.90 -8.64 9.24
CA SER A 501 -31.02 -7.48 9.16
C SER A 501 -30.55 -7.21 7.72
N ASN A 502 -30.68 -5.96 7.25
CA ASN A 502 -30.28 -5.47 5.91
C ASN A 502 -28.76 -5.52 5.61
N SER A 503 -28.01 -6.40 6.26
CA SER A 503 -26.56 -6.57 6.05
C SER A 503 -26.29 -7.78 5.16
N PRO A 504 -25.58 -7.61 4.04
CA PRO A 504 -25.21 -8.73 3.18
C PRO A 504 -24.31 -9.70 3.95
N SER A 505 -24.56 -10.98 3.76
CA SER A 505 -23.73 -12.03 4.35
C SER A 505 -22.43 -12.22 3.56
N PRO A 506 -21.32 -12.62 4.22
CA PRO A 506 -20.10 -13.04 3.54
C PRO A 506 -20.35 -14.13 2.50
N HIS A 507 -19.55 -14.16 1.43
CA HIS A 507 -19.65 -15.24 0.46
C HIS A 507 -19.18 -16.58 1.05
N PRO A 508 -19.80 -17.70 0.66
CA PRO A 508 -19.37 -19.01 1.12
C PRO A 508 -17.96 -19.31 0.60
N ARG A 509 -17.16 -20.01 1.40
CA ARG A 509 -15.83 -20.47 1.02
C ARG A 509 -15.93 -21.44 -0.18
N ARG A 510 -15.47 -20.97 -1.33
CA ARG A 510 -15.37 -21.77 -2.56
C ARG A 510 -14.22 -21.25 -3.42
N LEU A 511 -13.66 -22.13 -4.25
CA LEU A 511 -12.58 -21.74 -5.14
C LEU A 511 -13.07 -20.85 -6.29
N VAL A 512 -12.75 -19.56 -6.20
CA VAL A 512 -12.85 -18.57 -7.28
C VAL A 512 -11.43 -18.14 -7.63
N VAL A 513 -11.07 -18.09 -8.91
CA VAL A 513 -9.73 -17.67 -9.33
C VAL A 513 -9.85 -16.45 -10.23
N LYS A 514 -9.24 -15.34 -9.82
CA LYS A 514 -9.07 -14.14 -10.65
C LYS A 514 -7.60 -13.94 -10.93
N THR A 515 -7.26 -13.54 -12.16
CA THR A 515 -5.88 -13.28 -12.55
C THR A 515 -5.74 -11.89 -13.17
N THR A 516 -4.60 -11.23 -12.94
CA THR A 516 -4.24 -9.99 -13.63
C THR A 516 -2.75 -9.98 -13.92
N ILE A 517 -2.37 -9.62 -15.15
CA ILE A 517 -0.99 -9.36 -15.53
C ILE A 517 -0.89 -7.87 -15.85
N MET A 518 -0.15 -7.12 -15.04
CA MET A 518 0.09 -5.70 -15.32
C MET A 518 1.05 -5.58 -16.51
N PRO A 519 0.73 -4.76 -17.52
CA PRO A 519 1.56 -4.60 -18.70
C PRO A 519 2.88 -3.90 -18.35
N LYS A 520 3.87 -3.99 -19.26
CA LYS A 520 5.08 -3.17 -19.19
C LYS A 520 4.74 -1.68 -18.98
N PRO A 521 5.50 -0.94 -18.15
CA PRO A 521 6.79 -1.30 -17.54
C PRO A 521 6.68 -2.02 -16.18
N ALA A 522 5.51 -2.52 -15.79
CA ALA A 522 5.34 -3.14 -14.48
C ALA A 522 6.27 -4.36 -14.28
N ALA A 523 6.98 -4.38 -13.15
CA ALA A 523 7.89 -5.44 -12.74
C ALA A 523 7.61 -5.90 -11.29
N HIS A 524 8.56 -6.58 -10.65
CA HIS A 524 8.41 -7.13 -9.30
C HIS A 524 8.04 -6.09 -8.22
N SER A 525 8.40 -4.82 -8.44
CA SER A 525 8.11 -3.68 -7.55
C SER A 525 6.69 -3.12 -7.66
N MET A 526 5.80 -3.75 -8.44
CA MET A 526 4.45 -3.24 -8.74
C MET A 526 3.60 -2.86 -7.51
N LEU A 527 3.84 -3.44 -6.33
CA LEU A 527 3.04 -3.12 -5.15
C LEU A 527 3.26 -1.70 -4.61
N PHE A 528 4.41 -1.08 -4.88
CA PHE A 528 4.74 0.27 -4.44
C PHE A 528 5.12 1.23 -5.57
N ALA A 529 5.09 0.77 -6.82
CA ALA A 529 5.24 1.66 -7.97
C ALA A 529 4.01 2.57 -8.10
N PRO A 530 4.16 3.90 -8.23
CA PRO A 530 3.04 4.83 -8.31
C PRO A 530 2.05 4.53 -9.46
N SER A 531 2.53 4.02 -10.59
CA SER A 531 1.72 3.66 -11.77
C SER A 531 0.81 2.46 -11.57
N THR A 532 1.19 1.51 -10.71
CA THR A 532 0.49 0.21 -10.60
C THR A 532 -0.15 0.00 -9.25
N SER A 533 0.37 0.59 -8.17
CA SER A 533 -0.13 0.38 -6.80
C SER A 533 -1.59 0.82 -6.60
N ARG A 534 -2.03 1.92 -7.25
CA ARG A 534 -3.45 2.37 -7.20
C ARG A 534 -4.37 1.41 -7.96
N THR A 535 -4.01 1.03 -9.18
CA THR A 535 -4.75 0.05 -9.98
C THR A 535 -4.86 -1.28 -9.25
N LEU A 536 -3.75 -1.75 -8.70
CA LEU A 536 -3.71 -2.97 -7.89
C LEU A 536 -4.62 -2.87 -6.66
N SER A 537 -4.62 -1.74 -5.95
CA SER A 537 -5.52 -1.52 -4.81
C SER A 537 -6.99 -1.56 -5.21
N GLY A 538 -7.35 -0.96 -6.35
CA GLY A 538 -8.72 -1.00 -6.89
C GLY A 538 -9.16 -2.41 -7.29
N LEU A 539 -8.28 -3.17 -7.93
CA LEU A 539 -8.54 -4.57 -8.29
C LEU A 539 -8.70 -5.46 -7.06
N ILE A 540 -7.84 -5.28 -6.04
CA ILE A 540 -7.95 -5.97 -4.76
C ILE A 540 -9.28 -5.61 -4.10
N GLY A 541 -9.59 -4.32 -3.94
CA GLY A 541 -10.84 -3.86 -3.31
C GLY A 541 -12.10 -4.44 -3.98
N SER A 542 -12.12 -4.47 -5.32
CA SER A 542 -13.24 -5.06 -6.07
C SER A 542 -13.33 -6.57 -5.83
N PHE A 543 -12.19 -7.29 -5.90
CA PHE A 543 -12.15 -8.73 -5.61
C PHE A 543 -12.62 -9.06 -4.19
N LEU A 544 -12.23 -8.27 -3.20
CA LEU A 544 -12.67 -8.41 -1.81
C LEU A 544 -14.20 -8.31 -1.71
N ALA A 545 -14.79 -7.28 -2.33
CA ALA A 545 -16.23 -7.05 -2.30
C ALA A 545 -17.02 -8.12 -3.07
N ASP A 546 -16.59 -8.47 -4.28
CA ASP A 546 -17.35 -9.32 -5.21
C ASP A 546 -17.29 -10.82 -4.88
N HIS A 547 -16.25 -11.25 -4.17
CA HIS A 547 -15.95 -12.67 -4.01
C HIS A 547 -15.67 -13.12 -2.58
N ILE A 548 -15.41 -12.20 -1.64
CA ILE A 548 -15.14 -12.55 -0.24
C ILE A 548 -16.27 -12.06 0.67
N ASP A 549 -16.45 -10.74 0.75
CA ASP A 549 -17.44 -10.14 1.64
C ASP A 549 -17.95 -8.82 1.05
N PRO A 550 -19.22 -8.74 0.62
CA PRO A 550 -19.80 -7.52 0.05
C PRO A 550 -19.70 -6.31 0.98
N ARG A 551 -19.57 -6.53 2.30
CA ARG A 551 -19.40 -5.46 3.28
C ARG A 551 -18.07 -4.74 3.16
N LEU A 552 -17.09 -5.30 2.42
CA LEU A 552 -15.83 -4.64 2.09
C LEU A 552 -15.95 -3.63 0.93
N SER A 553 -17.13 -3.52 0.30
CA SER A 553 -17.42 -2.49 -0.68
C SER A 553 -17.54 -1.12 0.00
N LEU A 554 -16.76 -0.14 -0.49
CA LEU A 554 -16.87 1.24 -0.01
C LEU A 554 -18.29 1.80 -0.21
N ALA A 555 -18.91 1.53 -1.38
CA ALA A 555 -20.26 1.99 -1.67
C ALA A 555 -21.28 1.47 -0.66
N TRP A 556 -21.21 0.17 -0.34
CA TRP A 556 -22.07 -0.43 0.68
C TRP A 556 -21.82 0.18 2.07
N GLN A 557 -20.56 0.35 2.46
CA GLN A 557 -20.21 0.92 3.77
C GLN A 557 -20.74 2.34 3.91
N LEU A 558 -20.58 3.17 2.86
CA LEU A 558 -21.09 4.53 2.82
C LEU A 558 -22.62 4.56 2.96
N GLN A 559 -23.33 3.68 2.24
CA GLN A 559 -24.79 3.54 2.37
C GLN A 559 -25.18 3.15 3.80
N TYR A 560 -24.59 2.09 4.34
CA TYR A 560 -24.90 1.58 5.68
C TYR A 560 -24.63 2.62 6.78
N LEU A 561 -23.49 3.30 6.71
CA LEU A 561 -23.10 4.30 7.71
C LEU A 561 -23.94 5.58 7.63
N SER A 562 -24.44 5.91 6.44
CA SER A 562 -25.27 7.10 6.22
C SER A 562 -26.68 6.97 6.83
N THR A 563 -27.16 5.74 7.08
CA THR A 563 -28.49 5.45 7.60
C THR A 563 -28.56 5.36 9.13
N GLU A 564 -27.46 5.08 9.83
CA GLU A 564 -27.49 4.74 11.28
C GLU A 564 -27.03 5.86 12.24
N SER A 565 -26.65 7.04 11.73
CA SER A 565 -25.98 8.07 12.53
C SER A 565 -26.91 9.26 12.81
N LYS A 566 -27.39 9.42 14.07
CA LYS A 566 -28.20 10.58 14.51
C LYS A 566 -27.54 11.95 14.24
N TRP A 567 -26.21 11.98 14.17
CA TRP A 567 -25.43 13.18 13.83
C TRP A 567 -25.41 13.44 12.31
N ASP A 568 -25.46 12.39 11.49
CA ASP A 568 -25.68 12.51 10.04
C ASP A 568 -27.05 13.07 9.73
N VAL A 569 -28.10 12.78 10.51
CA VAL A 569 -29.47 13.29 10.26
C VAL A 569 -29.54 14.82 10.38
N LYS A 570 -28.95 15.43 11.42
CA LYS A 570 -28.91 16.91 11.56
C LYS A 570 -28.02 17.57 10.49
N ASN A 571 -26.91 16.93 10.12
CA ASN A 571 -26.09 17.40 9.00
C ASN A 571 -26.81 17.19 7.66
N LEU A 572 -27.65 16.17 7.54
CA LEU A 572 -28.41 15.84 6.34
C LEU A 572 -29.48 16.88 6.08
N GLU A 573 -30.27 17.29 7.07
CA GLU A 573 -31.27 18.36 6.90
C GLU A 573 -30.60 19.66 6.43
N LYS A 574 -29.52 20.06 7.11
CA LYS A 574 -28.72 21.23 6.71
C LYS A 574 -28.13 21.09 5.32
N TRP A 575 -27.63 19.90 4.99
CA TRP A 575 -27.07 19.60 3.68
C TRP A 575 -28.16 19.57 2.60
N GLN A 576 -29.36 19.06 2.88
CA GLN A 576 -30.51 19.00 1.98
C GLN A 576 -31.02 20.41 1.67
N ALA A 577 -31.07 21.28 2.69
CA ALA A 577 -31.42 22.69 2.54
C ALA A 577 -30.41 23.48 1.68
N VAL A 578 -29.18 23.00 1.55
CA VAL A 578 -28.17 23.62 0.69
C VAL A 578 -28.41 23.23 -0.77
N ARG A 579 -28.49 24.24 -1.65
CA ARG A 579 -28.58 24.05 -3.11
C ARG A 579 -27.47 23.10 -3.60
N PRO A 580 -27.75 22.05 -4.39
CA PRO A 580 -26.73 21.07 -4.77
C PRO A 580 -25.54 21.65 -5.54
N VAL A 581 -25.82 22.35 -6.64
CA VAL A 581 -24.82 22.96 -7.54
C VAL A 581 -25.14 24.44 -7.76
N SER A 582 -24.13 25.29 -7.87
CA SER A 582 -24.26 26.74 -8.10
C SER A 582 -24.59 27.06 -9.56
N ASP A 583 -24.93 28.33 -9.80
CA ASP A 583 -24.88 28.92 -11.13
C ASP A 583 -23.42 29.00 -11.63
N PRO A 584 -23.17 29.15 -12.94
CA PRO A 584 -21.81 29.28 -13.48
C PRO A 584 -21.04 30.43 -12.83
N ILE A 585 -19.76 30.18 -12.53
CA ILE A 585 -18.84 31.17 -11.96
C ILE A 585 -17.75 31.40 -12.99
N ALA A 586 -17.75 32.60 -13.57
CA ALA A 586 -16.81 33.07 -14.59
C ALA A 586 -16.62 32.11 -15.79
N ASN A 587 -17.67 31.34 -16.16
CA ASN A 587 -17.61 30.31 -17.20
C ASN A 587 -16.49 29.27 -17.02
N THR A 588 -16.01 29.09 -15.79
CA THR A 588 -14.97 28.10 -15.46
C THR A 588 -15.49 27.10 -14.44
N PHE A 589 -16.21 27.57 -13.41
CA PHE A 589 -16.56 26.75 -12.27
C PHE A 589 -18.06 26.63 -12.00
N ARG A 590 -18.41 25.59 -11.25
CA ARG A 590 -19.61 25.53 -10.44
C ARG A 590 -19.25 25.07 -9.02
N ALA A 591 -19.64 25.83 -8.02
CA ALA A 591 -19.51 25.43 -6.62
C ALA A 591 -20.63 24.46 -6.24
N MET A 592 -20.30 23.36 -5.57
CA MET A 592 -21.31 22.36 -5.16
C MET A 592 -21.11 21.92 -3.71
N LYS A 593 -22.18 21.38 -3.10
CA LYS A 593 -22.07 20.60 -1.86
C LYS A 593 -21.53 19.21 -2.17
N THR A 594 -20.95 18.52 -1.18
CA THR A 594 -20.51 17.13 -1.34
C THR A 594 -21.66 16.26 -1.81
N LEU A 595 -21.40 15.26 -2.63
CA LEU A 595 -22.39 14.25 -3.00
C LEU A 595 -22.59 13.27 -1.82
N ARG A 596 -23.66 12.48 -1.87
CA ARG A 596 -23.91 11.36 -0.94
C ARG A 596 -24.40 10.15 -1.73
N GLU A 597 -23.88 8.97 -1.43
CA GLU A 597 -24.16 7.75 -2.22
C GLU A 597 -25.67 7.44 -2.35
N VAL A 598 -26.41 7.65 -1.27
CA VAL A 598 -27.83 7.26 -1.14
C VAL A 598 -28.82 8.41 -1.38
N ASP A 599 -28.36 9.58 -1.81
CA ASP A 599 -29.26 10.72 -1.99
C ASP A 599 -30.02 10.65 -3.33
N GLU A 600 -31.33 10.92 -3.29
CA GLU A 600 -32.19 10.82 -4.47
C GLU A 600 -31.83 11.82 -5.59
N ARG A 601 -31.23 12.95 -5.25
CA ARG A 601 -31.01 14.07 -6.19
C ARG A 601 -29.54 14.43 -6.40
N HIS A 602 -28.67 14.16 -5.43
CA HIS A 602 -27.26 14.56 -5.44
C HIS A 602 -26.32 13.40 -5.09
N ALA A 603 -26.65 12.20 -5.60
CA ALA A 603 -25.77 11.04 -5.66
C ALA A 603 -24.92 11.02 -6.94
N PRO A 604 -23.75 10.33 -6.95
CA PRO A 604 -22.82 10.32 -8.08
C PRO A 604 -23.48 10.02 -9.43
N LYS A 605 -24.22 8.92 -9.54
CA LYS A 605 -24.88 8.51 -10.79
C LYS A 605 -25.98 9.49 -11.25
N VAL A 606 -26.69 10.09 -10.30
CA VAL A 606 -27.74 11.08 -10.58
C VAL A 606 -27.09 12.36 -11.11
N VAL A 607 -26.04 12.85 -10.44
CA VAL A 607 -25.29 14.03 -10.87
C VAL A 607 -24.65 13.79 -12.23
N ALA A 608 -24.02 12.64 -12.46
CA ALA A 608 -23.41 12.30 -13.73
C ALA A 608 -24.43 12.33 -14.89
N LYS A 609 -25.65 11.83 -14.64
CA LYS A 609 -26.74 11.85 -15.62
C LYS A 609 -27.32 13.26 -15.84
N GLU A 610 -27.64 13.99 -14.78
CA GLU A 610 -28.30 15.31 -14.87
C GLU A 610 -27.38 16.43 -15.36
N TRP A 611 -26.07 16.29 -15.10
CA TRP A 611 -25.05 17.28 -15.41
C TRP A 611 -24.12 16.88 -16.57
N ALA A 612 -24.45 15.79 -17.27
CA ALA A 612 -23.78 15.40 -18.51
C ALA A 612 -23.67 16.59 -19.48
N GLY A 613 -22.48 16.86 -19.99
CA GLY A 613 -22.18 17.97 -20.91
C GLY A 613 -22.20 19.37 -20.28
N LYS A 614 -22.57 19.51 -18.99
CA LYS A 614 -22.50 20.77 -18.23
C LYS A 614 -21.32 20.79 -17.26
N LEU A 615 -20.90 19.61 -16.80
CA LEU A 615 -19.72 19.39 -16.00
C LEU A 615 -18.77 18.46 -16.75
N CYS A 616 -17.49 18.79 -16.78
CA CYS A 616 -16.45 17.93 -17.34
C CYS A 616 -15.64 17.21 -16.24
N ALA A 617 -15.49 17.84 -15.08
CA ALA A 617 -14.75 17.30 -13.95
C ALA A 617 -15.30 17.82 -12.61
N ILE A 618 -15.01 17.11 -11.53
CA ILE A 618 -15.30 17.49 -10.15
C ILE A 618 -14.02 17.43 -9.32
N ILE A 619 -13.71 18.52 -8.62
CA ILE A 619 -12.63 18.63 -7.64
C ILE A 619 -13.20 18.56 -6.23
N ASP A 620 -12.90 17.49 -5.52
CA ASP A 620 -13.19 17.32 -4.10
C ASP A 620 -12.04 17.92 -3.26
N ILE A 621 -12.31 19.06 -2.63
CA ILE A 621 -11.34 19.75 -1.77
C ILE A 621 -11.44 19.36 -0.28
N SER A 622 -12.26 18.36 0.06
CA SER A 622 -12.41 17.88 1.45
C SER A 622 -11.18 17.07 1.92
N HIS A 623 -10.93 17.09 3.23
CA HIS A 623 -9.80 16.34 3.82
C HIS A 623 -10.05 14.84 3.82
N ASP A 624 -11.22 14.45 4.33
CA ASP A 624 -11.61 13.06 4.53
C ASP A 624 -11.98 12.40 3.21
N ASN A 625 -12.04 11.07 3.18
CA ASN A 625 -12.53 10.34 2.02
C ASN A 625 -13.98 10.77 1.68
N PRO A 626 -14.36 10.80 0.40
CA PRO A 626 -15.71 11.18 0.01
C PRO A 626 -16.75 10.23 0.61
N VAL A 627 -17.91 10.78 0.98
CA VAL A 627 -19.05 10.01 1.49
C VAL A 627 -19.90 9.39 0.38
N TYR A 628 -19.29 9.23 -0.79
CA TYR A 628 -19.87 8.72 -2.03
C TYR A 628 -18.76 8.04 -2.86
N ASP A 629 -19.12 7.15 -3.77
CA ASP A 629 -18.19 6.52 -4.71
C ASP A 629 -17.99 7.41 -5.96
N PRO A 630 -16.79 7.97 -6.19
CA PRO A 630 -16.53 8.80 -7.36
C PRO A 630 -16.72 8.08 -8.69
N LYS A 631 -16.65 6.75 -8.73
CA LYS A 631 -16.84 6.00 -9.98
C LYS A 631 -18.19 6.26 -10.64
N GLY A 632 -19.24 6.51 -9.83
CA GLY A 632 -20.55 6.85 -10.38
C GLY A 632 -20.55 8.15 -11.18
N LEU A 633 -19.58 9.04 -10.97
CA LEU A 633 -19.32 10.23 -11.80
C LEU A 633 -18.56 9.86 -13.07
N GLU A 634 -17.48 9.09 -12.92
CA GLU A 634 -16.58 8.70 -14.02
C GLU A 634 -17.31 7.86 -15.08
N GLU A 635 -18.18 6.93 -14.67
CA GLU A 635 -19.03 6.14 -15.56
C GLU A 635 -19.97 7.00 -16.41
N GLY A 636 -20.39 8.17 -15.90
CA GLY A 636 -21.20 9.14 -16.64
C GLY A 636 -20.37 10.22 -17.36
N GLY A 637 -19.05 10.05 -17.45
CA GLY A 637 -18.15 10.94 -18.19
C GLY A 637 -17.74 12.21 -17.46
N ILE A 638 -17.90 12.27 -16.12
CA ILE A 638 -17.40 13.36 -15.29
C ILE A 638 -16.18 12.88 -14.51
N GLU A 639 -15.01 13.43 -14.81
CA GLU A 639 -13.77 13.05 -14.15
C GLU A 639 -13.72 13.51 -12.68
N TYR A 640 -13.11 12.71 -11.80
CA TYR A 640 -12.99 13.04 -10.38
C TYR A 640 -11.54 13.32 -9.96
N TYR A 641 -11.35 14.41 -9.22
CA TYR A 641 -10.06 14.84 -8.72
C TYR A 641 -10.11 15.13 -7.22
N LYS A 642 -9.27 14.46 -6.43
CA LYS A 642 -9.14 14.70 -5.00
C LYS A 642 -8.02 15.71 -4.71
N PHE A 643 -8.35 16.81 -4.03
CA PHE A 643 -7.41 17.85 -3.60
C PHE A 643 -7.55 18.10 -2.09
N PRO A 644 -6.97 17.26 -1.22
CA PRO A 644 -7.27 17.30 0.22
C PRO A 644 -6.71 18.57 0.88
N THR A 645 -7.56 19.28 1.64
CA THR A 645 -7.18 20.53 2.33
C THR A 645 -7.50 20.47 3.82
N VAL A 646 -6.82 21.30 4.63
CA VAL A 646 -7.08 21.38 6.07
C VAL A 646 -8.45 22.04 6.35
N SER A 647 -9.24 21.41 7.21
CA SER A 647 -10.57 21.90 7.55
C SER A 647 -10.52 23.15 8.44
N LYS A 648 -11.49 24.06 8.25
CA LYS A 648 -11.73 25.27 9.07
C LYS A 648 -10.64 26.34 9.06
N GLN A 649 -9.61 26.22 8.21
CA GLN A 649 -8.57 27.24 8.04
C GLN A 649 -8.55 27.74 6.58
N PRO A 650 -8.22 29.02 6.33
CA PRO A 650 -7.95 29.50 4.98
C PRO A 650 -6.77 28.77 4.33
N PRO A 651 -6.89 28.35 3.06
CA PRO A 651 -5.79 27.74 2.32
C PRO A 651 -4.53 28.62 2.26
N MET A 652 -3.38 27.99 2.41
CA MET A 652 -2.06 28.63 2.29
C MET A 652 -1.77 29.02 0.83
N LYS A 653 -0.75 29.86 0.61
CA LYS A 653 -0.41 30.35 -0.74
C LYS A 653 0.05 29.23 -1.68
N ASP A 654 0.83 28.30 -1.17
CA ASP A 654 1.28 27.09 -1.87
C ASP A 654 0.10 26.15 -2.19
N GLU A 655 -0.85 25.98 -1.28
CA GLU A 655 -2.08 25.22 -1.54
C GLU A 655 -2.92 25.89 -2.65
N VAL A 656 -3.05 27.21 -2.65
CA VAL A 656 -3.77 27.95 -3.72
C VAL A 656 -3.05 27.80 -5.06
N GLN A 657 -1.73 27.92 -5.09
CA GLN A 657 -0.94 27.73 -6.30
C GLN A 657 -1.12 26.32 -6.87
N ALA A 658 -1.05 25.29 -6.02
CA ALA A 658 -1.26 23.90 -6.43
C ALA A 658 -2.69 23.64 -6.94
N PHE A 659 -3.69 24.30 -6.36
CA PHE A 659 -5.07 24.23 -6.84
C PHE A 659 -5.22 24.88 -8.22
N ILE A 660 -4.61 26.06 -8.44
CA ILE A 660 -4.62 26.74 -9.74
C ILE A 660 -3.99 25.84 -10.82
N GLU A 661 -2.83 25.25 -10.53
CA GLU A 661 -2.16 24.32 -11.45
C GLU A 661 -2.99 23.08 -11.75
N LEU A 662 -3.74 22.57 -10.78
CA LEU A 662 -4.68 21.47 -10.99
C LEU A 662 -5.81 21.88 -11.94
N VAL A 663 -6.44 23.03 -11.72
CA VAL A 663 -7.53 23.53 -12.57
C VAL A 663 -7.05 23.73 -14.00
N ASP A 664 -5.87 24.32 -14.19
CA ASP A 664 -5.30 24.55 -15.52
C ASP A 664 -5.06 23.22 -16.25
N ARG A 665 -4.48 22.23 -15.57
CA ARG A 665 -4.29 20.88 -16.15
C ARG A 665 -5.60 20.22 -16.55
N ILE A 666 -6.62 20.30 -15.70
CA ILE A 666 -7.95 19.73 -15.99
C ILE A 666 -8.54 20.44 -17.22
N SER A 667 -8.46 21.78 -17.24
CA SER A 667 -8.99 22.58 -18.35
C SER A 667 -8.32 22.23 -19.68
N SER A 668 -7.00 22.09 -19.70
CA SER A 668 -6.25 21.62 -20.88
C SER A 668 -6.66 20.21 -21.29
N HIS A 669 -6.80 19.30 -20.32
CA HIS A 669 -7.18 17.91 -20.60
C HIS A 669 -8.58 17.80 -21.22
N CYS A 670 -9.56 18.52 -20.66
CA CYS A 670 -10.91 18.56 -21.21
C CYS A 670 -10.95 19.16 -22.63
N GLN A 671 -10.11 20.16 -22.92
CA GLN A 671 -9.99 20.72 -24.26
C GLN A 671 -9.40 19.71 -25.26
N GLU A 672 -8.35 18.98 -24.88
CA GLU A 672 -7.72 17.95 -25.72
C GLU A 672 -8.67 16.79 -26.04
N GLN A 673 -9.49 16.38 -25.07
CA GLN A 673 -10.49 15.32 -25.26
C GLN A 673 -11.79 15.79 -25.94
N GLY A 674 -11.94 17.10 -26.17
CA GLY A 674 -13.18 17.68 -26.70
C GLY A 674 -14.37 17.61 -25.72
N THR A 675 -14.10 17.42 -24.43
CA THR A 675 -15.11 17.32 -23.37
C THR A 675 -15.68 18.70 -23.06
N GLN A 676 -16.99 18.87 -23.25
CA GLN A 676 -17.68 20.13 -22.93
C GLN A 676 -18.18 20.13 -21.48
N GLY A 677 -17.95 21.23 -20.76
CA GLY A 677 -18.46 21.42 -19.40
C GLY A 677 -17.61 22.34 -18.54
N LEU A 678 -18.13 22.68 -17.36
CA LEU A 678 -17.42 23.45 -16.33
C LEU A 678 -16.84 22.51 -15.26
N ILE A 679 -15.92 23.05 -14.45
CA ILE A 679 -15.32 22.29 -13.34
C ILE A 679 -16.17 22.48 -12.08
N GLY A 680 -16.70 21.37 -11.57
CA GLY A 680 -17.37 21.33 -10.28
C GLY A 680 -16.34 21.38 -9.15
N VAL A 681 -16.57 22.17 -8.10
CA VAL A 681 -15.68 22.21 -6.93
C VAL A 681 -16.48 22.12 -5.66
N HIS A 682 -16.10 21.21 -4.76
CA HIS A 682 -16.86 20.98 -3.53
C HIS A 682 -15.98 20.74 -2.32
N CYS A 683 -16.42 21.31 -1.20
CA CYS A 683 -16.02 20.85 0.12
C CYS A 683 -17.20 20.06 0.72
N HIS A 684 -17.59 20.32 1.96
CA HIS A 684 -18.79 19.69 2.52
C HIS A 684 -20.07 20.39 2.03
N TYR A 685 -20.17 21.72 2.21
CA TYR A 685 -21.35 22.51 1.81
C TYR A 685 -21.13 23.40 0.57
N GLY A 686 -19.88 23.57 0.13
CA GLY A 686 -19.55 24.38 -1.05
C GLY A 686 -19.60 25.89 -0.84
N PHE A 687 -19.21 26.40 0.34
CA PHE A 687 -19.21 27.84 0.66
C PHE A 687 -17.81 28.39 0.97
N ASN A 688 -17.26 28.17 2.17
CA ASN A 688 -16.05 28.88 2.63
C ASN A 688 -14.77 28.51 1.87
N ARG A 689 -14.28 27.26 2.03
CA ARG A 689 -13.05 26.82 1.33
C ARG A 689 -13.22 26.83 -0.18
N THR A 690 -14.37 26.37 -0.66
CA THR A 690 -14.72 26.39 -2.08
C THR A 690 -14.68 27.82 -2.62
N GLY A 691 -15.34 28.76 -1.96
CA GLY A 691 -15.31 30.17 -2.35
C GLY A 691 -13.92 30.78 -2.30
N PHE A 692 -13.12 30.44 -1.28
CA PHE A 692 -11.75 30.96 -1.17
C PHE A 692 -10.87 30.55 -2.35
N PHE A 693 -10.83 29.26 -2.70
CA PHE A 693 -10.06 28.79 -3.86
C PHE A 693 -10.55 29.40 -5.18
N LEU A 694 -11.87 29.48 -5.35
CA LEU A 694 -12.47 30.03 -6.56
C LEU A 694 -12.15 31.52 -6.68
N VAL A 695 -12.33 32.31 -5.63
CA VAL A 695 -12.00 33.74 -5.61
C VAL A 695 -10.50 33.95 -5.89
N CYS A 696 -9.61 33.17 -5.27
CA CYS A 696 -8.18 33.23 -5.58
C CYS A 696 -7.90 32.97 -7.07
N TYR A 697 -8.52 31.96 -7.67
CA TYR A 697 -8.37 31.68 -9.10
C TYR A 697 -8.88 32.85 -9.97
N LEU A 698 -10.05 33.41 -9.66
CA LEU A 698 -10.60 34.56 -10.40
C LEU A 698 -9.65 35.76 -10.38
N VAL A 699 -9.04 36.05 -9.24
CA VAL A 699 -8.09 37.16 -9.09
C VAL A 699 -6.76 36.86 -9.79
N GLU A 700 -6.14 35.71 -9.51
CA GLU A 700 -4.79 35.40 -9.97
C GLU A 700 -4.71 34.99 -11.44
N LYS A 701 -5.76 34.37 -11.99
CA LYS A 701 -5.77 33.84 -13.36
C LYS A 701 -6.68 34.58 -14.32
N LEU A 702 -7.84 35.04 -13.84
CA LEU A 702 -8.80 35.76 -14.69
C LEU A 702 -8.71 37.28 -14.54
N GLY A 703 -7.83 37.79 -13.67
CA GLY A 703 -7.58 39.22 -13.50
C GLY A 703 -8.74 40.00 -12.87
N PHE A 704 -9.63 39.32 -12.15
CA PHE A 704 -10.72 39.98 -11.45
C PHE A 704 -10.18 40.87 -10.32
N ARG A 705 -10.85 41.99 -10.07
CA ARG A 705 -10.65 42.71 -8.81
C ARG A 705 -11.22 41.84 -7.69
N LEU A 706 -10.60 41.89 -6.51
CA LEU A 706 -11.01 41.05 -5.37
C LEU A 706 -12.50 41.19 -5.04
N GLU A 707 -13.00 42.42 -4.96
CA GLU A 707 -14.42 42.69 -4.66
C GLU A 707 -15.35 42.05 -5.70
N ASP A 708 -15.00 42.20 -6.99
CA ASP A 708 -15.78 41.64 -8.10
C ASP A 708 -15.77 40.11 -8.06
N ALA A 709 -14.64 39.50 -7.67
CA ALA A 709 -14.52 38.04 -7.52
C ALA A 709 -15.36 37.50 -6.35
N ILE A 710 -15.31 38.17 -5.19
CA ILE A 710 -16.13 37.83 -4.01
C ILE A 710 -17.62 37.96 -4.36
N GLU A 711 -18.00 39.06 -5.02
CA GLU A 711 -19.37 39.32 -5.44
C GLU A 711 -19.86 38.31 -6.47
N THR A 712 -19.04 37.98 -7.46
CA THR A 712 -19.36 36.95 -8.46
C THR A 712 -19.63 35.60 -7.80
N PHE A 713 -18.79 35.20 -6.82
CA PHE A 713 -19.03 33.97 -6.05
C PHE A 713 -20.31 34.06 -5.22
N ARG A 714 -20.56 35.20 -4.57
CA ARG A 714 -21.74 35.44 -3.74
C ARG A 714 -23.04 35.33 -4.53
N GLN A 715 -23.10 35.94 -5.71
CA GLN A 715 -24.27 35.90 -6.59
C GLN A 715 -24.53 34.48 -7.09
N ALA A 716 -23.49 33.78 -7.54
CA ALA A 716 -23.62 32.43 -8.03
C ALA A 716 -23.85 31.39 -6.92
N ARG A 717 -23.44 31.64 -5.67
CA ARG A 717 -23.60 30.72 -4.53
C ARG A 717 -24.03 31.48 -3.27
N PRO A 718 -25.27 31.98 -3.17
CA PRO A 718 -25.70 32.76 -2.02
C PRO A 718 -25.64 31.95 -0.70
N PRO A 719 -25.18 32.55 0.43
CA PRO A 719 -24.79 33.95 0.62
C PRO A 719 -23.30 34.24 0.35
N GLY A 720 -22.59 33.39 -0.37
CA GLY A 720 -21.15 33.47 -0.60
C GLY A 720 -20.32 32.82 0.51
N ILE A 721 -19.09 33.31 0.70
CA ILE A 721 -18.23 32.90 1.81
C ILE A 721 -18.89 33.36 3.12
N ARG A 722 -19.18 32.43 4.03
CA ARG A 722 -19.94 32.68 5.26
C ARG A 722 -19.07 33.12 6.43
N HIS A 723 -17.81 32.70 6.45
CA HIS A 723 -16.91 32.95 7.56
C HIS A 723 -16.02 34.17 7.27
N SER A 724 -16.10 35.19 8.11
CA SER A 724 -15.35 36.45 7.95
C SER A 724 -13.84 36.22 7.81
N HIS A 725 -13.23 35.35 8.62
CA HIS A 725 -11.79 35.10 8.55
C HIS A 725 -11.27 34.59 7.19
N PHE A 726 -12.13 33.97 6.36
CA PHE A 726 -11.76 33.63 4.98
C PHE A 726 -11.75 34.88 4.09
N ILE A 727 -12.70 35.79 4.28
CA ILE A 727 -12.79 37.06 3.56
C ILE A 727 -11.63 37.98 3.98
N ASP A 728 -11.38 38.09 5.28
CA ASP A 728 -10.27 38.89 5.84
C ASP A 728 -8.92 38.45 5.27
N GLU A 729 -8.66 37.13 5.22
CA GLU A 729 -7.44 36.60 4.62
C GLU A 729 -7.32 36.90 3.12
N LEU A 730 -8.43 36.91 2.36
CA LEU A 730 -8.41 37.31 0.96
C LEU A 730 -8.02 38.79 0.81
N HIS A 731 -8.59 39.69 1.62
CA HIS A 731 -8.21 41.11 1.60
C HIS A 731 -6.75 41.28 2.00
N VAL A 732 -6.29 40.61 3.06
CA VAL A 732 -4.88 40.63 3.48
C VAL A 732 -3.95 40.13 2.37
N ARG A 733 -4.36 39.09 1.64
CA ARG A 733 -3.56 38.47 0.57
C ARG A 733 -3.40 39.37 -0.65
N TYR A 734 -4.46 40.07 -1.04
CA TYR A 734 -4.48 40.91 -2.23
C TYR A 734 -4.45 42.42 -1.92
N CYS A 735 -4.10 42.80 -0.69
CA CYS A 735 -3.91 44.20 -0.30
C CYS A 735 -2.65 44.78 -0.95
N SER A 736 -2.83 45.71 -1.88
CA SER A 736 -1.74 46.44 -2.52
C SER A 736 -0.95 47.29 -1.52
N GLY A 737 0.36 47.05 -1.40
CA GLY A 737 1.28 47.88 -0.61
C GLY A 737 1.52 47.44 0.84
N LEU A 738 0.96 46.31 1.28
CA LEU A 738 1.15 45.79 2.64
C LEU A 738 2.59 45.24 2.83
N ARG A 739 3.47 45.99 3.50
CA ARG A 739 4.79 45.52 3.93
C ARG A 739 4.68 44.81 5.27
N ARG A 740 4.88 43.48 5.30
CA ARG A 740 4.96 42.73 6.56
C ARG A 740 6.36 42.89 7.16
N ALA A 741 6.44 43.53 8.33
CA ALA A 741 7.66 43.49 9.13
C ALA A 741 7.90 42.05 9.66
N PRO A 742 9.15 41.60 9.81
CA PRO A 742 9.43 40.31 10.41
C PRO A 742 8.89 40.27 11.85
N THR A 743 8.42 39.09 12.26
CA THR A 743 8.09 38.83 13.67
C THR A 743 9.40 38.90 14.47
N LEU A 744 9.44 39.76 15.49
CA LEU A 744 10.59 39.92 16.39
C LEU A 744 10.80 38.69 17.28
#